data_AF-A0A9I9CQH4-F1
#
_entry.id   AF-A0A9I9CQH4-F1
#
_cell.length_a   1.000
_cell.length_b   1.000
_cell.length_c   1.000
_cell.angle_alpha   90.00
_cell.angle_beta   90.00
_cell.angle_gamma   90.00
#
_symmetry.space_group_name_H-M   'P 1'
#
loop_
_entity.id
_entity.type
_entity.pdbx_description
1 polymer ?
#
loop_
_entity_poly.entity_id
_entity_poly.type
_entity_poly.pdbx_seq_one_letter_code
_entity_poly.pdbx_strand_id
1 'polypeptide(L)'
;MAPGLRDLQLAHVAAADRRLPDISAADEIPDDLEDVRLLDSYERHEENFGQIGDGMKRVQVTVSGMTCAACSNSVEAALRGVNGVLMASVALLQNRADVVFDPSLVKEKDIKEAIEDAGFEAEIIPETTSVGKKLHGTLVGQFTIGGMTCAACVNSVEGILKDLPGVRRAVVALATSLGEVEYDPTITSKDDIVNAIEDAGFEASFVQSSEQDKILLTVAGIAGEVDVQFLEAILSNLKGVKRFLFDSTSGKLEIIFDPEVVGPRSLVDEIEGRSNRKFKLHVTSPYTRLTSKDVEEANNMFRLFISSLFLSVLIFLQRVICPHIPLIYSLLLWRCGPFLMDDWLKWALVTVVQFVIGKRFYVAAARALRNGSTNMDVLVALGTTASYVYSVCALLYGAVTGFWSPTYFETSAMLITFVLLGKYLECLAKGKTSDAIKKLVELAPATALLLIRDKGGNLIEEREIDALLIQPGDVLKVLPGTKIPADGVVVWGSSYVNESMVTGESIPVLKEVSSNVIGGTINFHGALHIQATKVGSDAVLNQIISLVETAQMSKAPIQKFADFVASIFVPTVVAMALCTLFGWYVGGILGAYPAKWLPENGNYFVFSLMFAIAVVVIACPCALGLATPTAVMVATGVGASNGVLIKGGDALERAQKVKYVIFDKTGTLTQGKATVTTAKVFTEISRGDFLKLVASAEASSEHPLGKAMVEFLCVARPRHPVHY
;
A
#
# COMPACT_ATOMS: atom_id res chain seq x y z
N MET A 1 1.66 29.53 -23.72
CA MET A 1 2.58 30.62 -23.32
C MET A 1 2.57 30.67 -21.80
N ALA A 2 3.67 30.29 -21.17
CA ALA A 2 3.82 30.35 -19.71
C ALA A 2 4.32 31.76 -19.32
N PRO A 3 3.80 32.40 -18.25
CA PRO A 3 4.41 33.61 -17.71
C PRO A 3 5.57 33.23 -16.77
N GLY A 4 6.67 33.96 -16.92
CA GLY A 4 7.96 33.67 -16.30
C GLY A 4 8.10 34.12 -14.86
N LEU A 5 9.00 33.44 -14.16
CA LEU A 5 9.57 33.84 -12.86
C LEU A 5 10.33 35.15 -13.00
N ARG A 6 9.74 36.26 -12.56
CA ARG A 6 10.42 37.47 -12.05
C ARG A 6 9.33 38.42 -11.57
N ASP A 7 9.15 38.47 -10.24
CA ASP A 7 8.69 39.62 -9.44
C ASP A 7 8.05 39.12 -8.13
N LEU A 8 8.90 38.75 -7.19
CA LEU A 8 8.55 38.76 -5.77
C LEU A 8 9.64 39.56 -5.05
N GLN A 9 9.45 40.89 -5.07
CA GLN A 9 10.20 41.81 -4.23
C GLN A 9 9.81 41.58 -2.77
N LEU A 10 10.79 41.15 -1.98
CA LEU A 10 10.72 41.07 -0.53
C LEU A 10 10.58 42.49 0.05
N ALA A 11 9.43 42.78 0.65
CA ALA A 11 9.23 44.00 1.43
C ALA A 11 9.89 43.85 2.81
N HIS A 12 10.84 44.75 3.09
CA HIS A 12 11.39 44.98 4.42
C HIS A 12 10.31 45.48 5.38
N VAL A 13 10.07 44.76 6.49
CA VAL A 13 9.26 45.26 7.61
C VAL A 13 10.19 45.93 8.62
N ALA A 14 9.96 47.22 8.82
CA ALA A 14 10.67 48.09 9.74
C ALA A 14 10.33 47.78 11.21
N ALA A 15 11.33 47.96 12.06
CA ALA A 15 11.23 47.90 13.52
C ALA A 15 10.23 48.95 14.04
N ALA A 16 9.29 48.51 14.88
CA ALA A 16 8.43 49.38 15.66
C ALA A 16 8.67 49.12 17.15
N ASP A 17 9.28 50.12 17.75
CA ASP A 17 9.59 50.33 19.15
C ASP A 17 8.30 50.35 20.00
N ARG A 18 8.15 49.42 20.96
CA ARG A 18 7.15 49.55 22.04
C ARG A 18 7.72 49.07 23.38
N ARG A 19 7.76 50.05 24.28
CA ARG A 19 8.18 50.00 25.68
C ARG A 19 7.36 49.01 26.51
N LEU A 20 8.06 48.23 27.34
CA LEU A 20 7.54 47.54 28.52
C LEU A 20 7.10 48.54 29.60
N PRO A 21 6.28 48.10 30.56
CA PRO A 21 6.49 48.45 31.96
C PRO A 21 6.82 47.21 32.80
N ASP A 22 7.78 47.42 33.71
CA ASP A 22 8.24 46.53 34.77
C ASP A 22 7.13 46.12 35.74
N ILE A 23 7.12 44.85 36.15
CA ILE A 23 6.80 44.45 37.54
C ILE A 23 7.77 43.34 37.96
N SER A 24 8.37 43.55 39.13
CA SER A 24 9.36 42.75 39.83
C SER A 24 8.71 41.87 40.91
N ALA A 25 9.21 40.65 41.07
CA ALA A 25 9.26 39.80 42.28
C ALA A 25 9.66 38.39 41.79
N ALA A 26 10.89 37.91 42.02
CA ALA A 26 11.32 37.22 43.23
C ALA A 26 10.42 36.02 43.58
N ASP A 27 10.74 34.86 43.01
CA ASP A 27 10.67 33.58 43.71
C ASP A 27 11.67 32.60 43.06
N GLU A 28 12.45 31.97 43.93
CA GLU A 28 13.47 30.97 43.64
C GLU A 28 12.78 29.68 43.14
N ILE A 29 13.24 29.14 42.00
CA ILE A 29 12.84 27.80 41.53
C ILE A 29 14.09 26.90 41.65
N PRO A 30 14.01 25.75 42.34
CA PRO A 30 15.13 24.82 42.44
C PRO A 30 15.42 24.15 41.09
N ASP A 31 16.70 23.89 40.83
CA ASP A 31 17.15 22.94 39.82
C ASP A 31 16.49 21.57 40.06
N ASP A 32 15.61 21.16 39.16
CA ASP A 32 15.32 19.74 38.93
C ASP A 32 15.33 19.50 37.40
N LEU A 33 16.25 18.65 36.97
CA LEU A 33 16.37 18.16 35.61
C LEU A 33 15.15 17.30 35.26
N GLU A 34 14.34 17.73 34.28
CA GLU A 34 13.34 16.85 33.66
C GLU A 34 13.90 16.19 32.39
N ASP A 35 14.40 14.96 32.56
CA ASP A 35 14.63 14.00 31.48
C ASP A 35 13.27 13.57 30.90
N VAL A 36 12.91 14.06 29.71
CA VAL A 36 11.72 13.60 28.98
C VAL A 36 12.01 12.23 28.33
N ARG A 37 11.68 11.15 29.05
CA ARG A 37 11.80 9.75 28.61
C ARG A 37 10.61 9.36 27.73
N LEU A 38 10.76 9.44 26.41
CA LEU A 38 9.69 9.12 25.45
C LEU A 38 9.59 7.65 25.02
N LEU A 39 10.54 6.77 25.37
CA LEU A 39 10.53 5.37 24.93
C LEU A 39 11.02 4.33 25.97
N ASP A 40 11.44 4.75 27.17
CA ASP A 40 12.13 3.87 28.13
C ASP A 40 11.22 3.27 29.23
N SER A 41 9.91 3.54 29.19
CA SER A 41 8.99 3.18 30.28
C SER A 41 8.27 1.84 30.12
N TYR A 42 8.39 1.14 28.97
CA TYR A 42 7.63 -0.10 28.78
C TYR A 42 8.33 -1.38 29.27
N GLU A 43 9.66 -1.42 29.36
CA GLU A 43 10.36 -2.65 29.81
C GLU A 43 10.92 -2.58 31.24
N ARG A 44 11.16 -1.38 31.81
CA ARG A 44 11.57 -1.28 33.23
C ARG A 44 10.44 -1.46 34.24
N HIS A 45 9.18 -1.45 33.81
CA HIS A 45 8.04 -1.60 34.69
C HIS A 45 7.42 -3.00 34.68
N GLU A 46 7.92 -3.99 33.94
CA GLU A 46 7.50 -5.39 34.19
C GLU A 46 8.33 -6.06 35.29
N GLU A 47 9.57 -5.63 35.53
CA GLU A 47 10.43 -6.25 36.55
C GLU A 47 10.23 -5.69 37.98
N ASN A 48 9.55 -4.55 38.15
CA ASN A 48 9.31 -3.94 39.47
C ASN A 48 7.87 -4.05 40.01
N PHE A 49 7.00 -4.84 39.37
CA PHE A 49 5.60 -5.02 39.80
C PHE A 49 5.37 -6.30 40.62
N GLY A 50 6.38 -6.71 41.38
CA GLY A 50 6.25 -7.77 42.38
C GLY A 50 5.78 -7.25 43.74
N GLN A 51 4.63 -6.55 43.80
CA GLN A 51 3.76 -6.37 44.99
C GLN A 51 2.75 -5.22 44.74
N ILE A 52 1.63 -5.55 44.09
CA ILE A 52 0.42 -4.71 44.23
C ILE A 52 -0.06 -4.88 45.67
N GLY A 53 -0.15 -3.78 46.43
CA GLY A 53 -0.69 -3.80 47.78
C GLY A 53 -2.13 -4.31 47.80
N ASP A 54 -2.45 -5.14 48.78
CA ASP A 54 -3.77 -5.76 48.98
C ASP A 54 -4.86 -4.66 49.06
N GLY A 55 -5.62 -4.47 47.98
CA GLY A 55 -6.72 -3.49 47.91
C GLY A 55 -6.74 -2.55 46.68
N MET A 56 -5.70 -2.47 45.85
CA MET A 56 -5.67 -1.55 44.70
C MET A 56 -6.21 -2.18 43.40
N LYS A 57 -6.88 -1.38 42.57
CA LYS A 57 -7.45 -1.80 41.27
C LYS A 57 -6.79 -1.02 40.13
N ARG A 58 -6.56 -1.68 38.98
CA ARG A 58 -6.11 -1.04 37.74
C ARG A 58 -7.33 -0.80 36.85
N VAL A 59 -7.27 0.20 35.98
CA VAL A 59 -8.24 0.39 34.90
C VAL A 59 -7.54 1.00 33.71
N GLN A 60 -7.92 0.54 32.52
CA GLN A 60 -7.50 1.14 31.26
C GLN A 60 -8.63 1.97 30.68
N VAL A 61 -8.31 3.19 30.26
CA VAL A 61 -9.26 4.12 29.66
C VAL A 61 -8.76 4.52 28.29
N THR A 62 -9.59 4.39 27.26
CA THR A 62 -9.32 4.93 25.92
C THR A 62 -9.65 6.41 25.94
N VAL A 63 -8.73 7.26 25.48
CA VAL A 63 -8.86 8.72 25.50
C VAL A 63 -8.78 9.25 24.08
N SER A 64 -9.89 9.78 23.57
CA SER A 64 -10.02 10.34 22.23
C SER A 64 -9.84 11.86 22.25
N GLY A 65 -9.20 12.40 21.22
CA GLY A 65 -8.90 13.84 21.10
C GLY A 65 -7.48 14.24 21.50
N MET A 66 -6.63 13.30 21.96
CA MET A 66 -5.21 13.58 22.20
C MET A 66 -4.43 13.63 20.88
N THR A 67 -3.71 14.74 20.65
CA THR A 67 -2.97 14.96 19.39
C THR A 67 -1.49 15.25 19.57
N CYS A 68 -1.03 15.52 20.80
CA CYS A 68 0.37 15.83 21.09
C CYS A 68 0.74 15.45 22.53
N ALA A 69 2.04 15.50 22.84
CA ALA A 69 2.56 15.21 24.18
C ALA A 69 2.02 16.17 25.26
N ALA A 70 1.67 17.40 24.89
CA ALA A 70 1.02 18.32 25.83
C ALA A 70 -0.39 17.86 26.21
N CYS A 71 -1.13 17.23 25.29
CA CYS A 71 -2.43 16.63 25.59
C CYS A 71 -2.29 15.44 26.54
N SER A 72 -1.32 14.54 26.30
CA SER A 72 -1.10 13.40 27.19
C SER A 72 -0.70 13.85 28.59
N ASN A 73 0.17 14.86 28.71
CA ASN A 73 0.57 15.41 30.00
C ASN A 73 -0.60 16.08 30.73
N SER A 74 -1.49 16.77 30.00
CA SER A 74 -2.69 17.38 30.57
C SER A 74 -3.65 16.33 31.14
N VAL A 75 -3.86 15.23 30.43
CA VAL A 75 -4.71 14.11 30.88
C VAL A 75 -4.06 13.40 32.07
N GLU A 76 -2.74 13.18 32.02
CA GLU A 76 -1.99 12.54 33.11
C GLU A 76 -2.02 13.38 34.40
N ALA A 77 -1.87 14.71 34.28
CA ALA A 77 -1.98 15.63 35.40
C ALA A 77 -3.40 15.66 35.99
N ALA A 78 -4.44 15.66 35.15
CA ALA A 78 -5.83 15.60 35.59
C ALA A 78 -6.12 14.32 36.38
N LEU A 79 -5.62 13.18 35.90
CA LEU A 79 -5.78 11.88 36.56
C LEU A 79 -5.01 11.76 37.87
N ARG A 80 -3.78 12.29 37.96
CA ARG A 80 -3.02 12.35 39.22
C ARG A 80 -3.64 13.30 40.25
N GLY A 81 -4.42 14.29 39.80
CA GLY A 81 -5.14 15.22 40.68
C GLY A 81 -6.35 14.61 41.38
N VAL A 82 -6.79 13.40 41.00
CA VAL A 82 -7.94 12.72 41.61
C VAL A 82 -7.52 12.03 42.91
N ASN A 83 -8.14 12.42 44.03
CA ASN A 83 -7.86 11.86 45.36
C ASN A 83 -8.21 10.36 45.43
N GLY A 84 -7.20 9.50 45.41
CA GLY A 84 -7.33 8.04 45.43
C GLY A 84 -6.70 7.34 44.21
N VAL A 85 -6.17 8.10 43.24
CA VAL A 85 -5.29 7.60 42.17
C VAL A 85 -3.85 7.58 42.66
N LEU A 86 -3.21 6.40 42.63
CA LEU A 86 -1.81 6.23 43.03
C LEU A 86 -0.86 6.53 41.86
N MET A 87 -1.24 6.07 40.66
CA MET A 87 -0.44 6.19 39.46
C MET A 87 -1.36 6.33 38.24
N ALA A 88 -1.05 7.29 37.38
CA ALA A 88 -1.67 7.44 36.08
C ALA A 88 -0.55 7.64 35.03
N SER A 89 -0.65 6.92 33.92
CA SER A 89 0.29 6.98 32.79
C SER A 89 -0.50 7.04 31.49
N VAL A 90 -0.19 7.99 30.61
CA VAL A 90 -0.94 8.21 29.37
C VAL A 90 -0.06 7.98 28.15
N ALA A 91 -0.48 7.06 27.29
CA ALA A 91 0.23 6.66 26.08
C ALA A 91 -0.44 7.26 24.84
N LEU A 92 0.20 8.31 24.28
CA LEU A 92 -0.31 9.08 23.14
C LEU A 92 -0.49 8.22 21.87
N LEU A 93 0.44 7.29 21.61
CA LEU A 93 0.41 6.46 20.40
C LEU A 93 -0.77 5.49 20.38
N GLN A 94 -1.18 4.99 21.55
CA GLN A 94 -2.30 4.06 21.68
C GLN A 94 -3.63 4.74 22.01
N ASN A 95 -3.66 6.06 22.25
CA ASN A 95 -4.81 6.78 22.79
C ASN A 95 -5.34 6.14 24.09
N ARG A 96 -4.44 5.76 25.01
CA ARG A 96 -4.80 5.02 26.24
C ARG A 96 -4.21 5.66 27.49
N ALA A 97 -4.95 5.62 28.58
CA ALA A 97 -4.52 5.94 29.93
C ALA A 97 -4.60 4.69 30.82
N ASP A 98 -3.51 4.35 31.48
CA ASP A 98 -3.41 3.31 32.49
C ASP A 98 -3.46 3.96 33.88
N VAL A 99 -4.45 3.60 34.70
CA VAL A 99 -4.68 4.21 36.02
C VAL A 99 -4.75 3.13 37.09
N VAL A 100 -3.98 3.30 38.17
CA VAL A 100 -4.02 2.47 39.38
C VAL A 100 -4.61 3.31 40.50
N PHE A 101 -5.71 2.85 41.09
CA PHE A 101 -6.50 3.60 42.07
C PHE A 101 -7.03 2.70 43.19
N ASP A 102 -7.39 3.31 44.30
CA ASP A 102 -8.07 2.66 45.41
C ASP A 102 -9.60 2.64 45.16
N PRO A 103 -10.22 1.47 44.94
CA PRO A 103 -11.66 1.35 44.68
C PRO A 103 -12.54 1.74 45.87
N SER A 104 -11.98 1.92 47.08
CA SER A 104 -12.72 2.42 48.24
C SER A 104 -12.88 3.95 48.24
N LEU A 105 -11.99 4.68 47.55
CA LEU A 105 -11.96 6.14 47.49
C LEU A 105 -12.47 6.70 46.16
N VAL A 106 -12.22 6.01 45.05
CA VAL A 106 -12.51 6.47 43.68
C VAL A 106 -13.20 5.37 42.89
N LYS A 107 -14.22 5.71 42.10
CA LYS A 107 -14.86 4.79 41.15
C LYS A 107 -14.38 5.03 39.74
N GLU A 108 -14.47 4.01 38.89
CA GLU A 108 -14.09 4.09 37.46
C GLU A 108 -14.81 5.23 36.70
N LYS A 109 -16.03 5.60 37.15
CA LYS A 109 -16.77 6.73 36.60
C LYS A 109 -16.12 8.08 36.88
N ASP A 110 -15.54 8.24 38.06
CA ASP A 110 -14.90 9.49 38.48
C ASP A 110 -13.58 9.71 37.71
N ILE A 111 -12.90 8.62 37.33
CA ILE A 111 -11.73 8.63 36.44
C ILE A 111 -12.12 9.08 35.03
N LYS A 112 -13.27 8.60 34.53
CA LYS A 112 -13.81 9.01 33.23
C LYS A 112 -14.18 10.50 33.25
N GLU A 113 -14.89 10.96 34.28
CA GLU A 113 -15.27 12.37 34.44
C GLU A 113 -14.04 13.28 34.51
N ALA A 114 -12.97 12.90 35.22
CA ALA A 114 -11.74 13.69 35.28
C ALA A 114 -11.06 13.89 33.92
N ILE A 115 -11.16 12.91 33.01
CA ILE A 115 -10.63 13.02 31.65
C ILE A 115 -11.55 13.89 30.77
N GLU A 116 -12.86 13.77 30.94
CA GLU A 116 -13.85 14.61 30.25
C GLU A 116 -13.76 16.08 30.68
N ASP A 117 -13.54 16.35 31.96
CA ASP A 117 -13.30 17.68 32.52
C ASP A 117 -11.98 18.30 32.01
N ALA A 118 -11.00 17.47 31.66
CA ALA A 118 -9.77 17.90 30.98
C ALA A 118 -9.99 18.22 29.48
N GLY A 119 -11.21 18.02 28.96
CA GLY A 119 -11.59 18.34 27.58
C GLY A 119 -11.40 17.20 26.58
N PHE A 120 -11.26 15.95 27.04
CA PHE A 120 -11.02 14.78 26.20
C PHE A 120 -12.13 13.73 26.36
N GLU A 121 -12.49 13.04 25.29
CA GLU A 121 -13.52 11.98 25.35
C GLU A 121 -12.92 10.69 25.92
N ALA A 122 -13.60 10.05 26.89
CA ALA A 122 -13.06 8.88 27.58
C ALA A 122 -14.01 7.66 27.59
N GLU A 123 -13.48 6.48 27.29
CA GLU A 123 -14.19 5.19 27.38
C GLU A 123 -13.40 4.15 28.18
N ILE A 124 -14.03 3.58 29.21
CA ILE A 124 -13.40 2.59 30.09
C ILE A 124 -13.33 1.23 29.37
N ILE A 125 -12.15 0.63 29.35
CA ILE A 125 -11.93 -0.73 28.84
C ILE A 125 -12.20 -1.70 30.01
N PRO A 126 -13.21 -2.57 29.93
CA PRO A 126 -13.50 -3.51 31.01
C PRO A 126 -12.33 -4.51 31.20
N GLU A 127 -11.84 -4.63 32.43
CA GLU A 127 -10.76 -5.57 32.78
C GLU A 127 -11.24 -7.03 32.65
N THR A 128 -10.76 -7.73 31.64
CA THR A 128 -10.64 -9.19 31.68
C THR A 128 -9.43 -9.55 32.54
N THR A 129 -9.69 -9.89 33.81
CA THR A 129 -8.68 -10.41 34.75
C THR A 129 -7.99 -11.64 34.14
N SER A 130 -6.66 -11.63 34.15
CA SER A 130 -5.77 -12.54 33.44
C SER A 130 -5.60 -13.91 34.12
N VAL A 131 -5.01 -14.84 33.36
CA VAL A 131 -4.49 -16.17 33.71
C VAL A 131 -5.49 -17.34 33.54
N GLY A 132 -5.46 -17.96 32.35
CA GLY A 132 -5.97 -19.31 32.10
C GLY A 132 -7.12 -19.39 31.07
N LYS A 133 -6.78 -19.89 29.87
CA LYS A 133 -7.64 -20.18 28.70
C LYS A 133 -8.00 -18.97 27.81
N LYS A 134 -7.36 -18.92 26.63
CA LYS A 134 -7.90 -18.28 25.42
C LYS A 134 -9.35 -18.75 25.22
N LEU A 135 -10.33 -17.92 25.53
CA LEU A 135 -11.72 -18.12 25.13
C LEU A 135 -11.98 -17.24 23.90
N HIS A 136 -11.89 -17.89 22.74
CA HIS A 136 -12.39 -17.48 21.42
C HIS A 136 -12.13 -16.02 20.99
N GLY A 137 -10.88 -15.77 20.55
CA GLY A 137 -10.46 -14.49 20.00
C GLY A 137 -10.61 -14.45 18.48
N THR A 138 -11.20 -13.37 17.98
CA THR A 138 -11.22 -12.99 16.57
C THR A 138 -9.80 -13.05 16.00
N LEU A 139 -9.63 -13.71 14.86
CA LEU A 139 -8.37 -13.82 14.12
C LEU A 139 -8.40 -12.88 12.91
N VAL A 140 -7.27 -12.26 12.61
CA VAL A 140 -7.07 -11.54 11.35
C VAL A 140 -6.38 -12.48 10.36
N GLY A 141 -7.02 -12.71 9.23
CA GLY A 141 -6.48 -13.49 8.12
C GLY A 141 -6.31 -12.63 6.87
N GLN A 142 -5.21 -12.80 6.16
CA GLN A 142 -5.06 -12.22 4.82
C GLN A 142 -5.41 -13.27 3.77
N PHE A 143 -5.93 -12.84 2.64
CA PHE A 143 -6.39 -13.70 1.55
C PHE A 143 -5.96 -13.06 0.24
N THR A 144 -5.26 -13.80 -0.61
CA THR A 144 -5.08 -13.39 -2.01
C THR A 144 -6.38 -13.64 -2.75
N ILE A 145 -6.84 -12.64 -3.49
CA ILE A 145 -8.07 -12.68 -4.25
C ILE A 145 -7.73 -12.40 -5.71
N GLY A 146 -7.69 -13.46 -6.51
CA GLY A 146 -7.44 -13.44 -7.94
C GLY A 146 -8.69 -13.08 -8.75
N GLY A 147 -8.47 -12.44 -9.90
CA GLY A 147 -9.53 -12.11 -10.85
C GLY A 147 -10.29 -10.81 -10.56
N MET A 148 -9.90 -10.03 -9.54
CA MET A 148 -10.44 -8.67 -9.34
C MET A 148 -9.88 -7.71 -10.40
N THR A 149 -10.77 -7.08 -11.18
CA THR A 149 -10.38 -6.18 -12.29
C THR A 149 -10.87 -4.74 -12.11
N CYS A 150 -11.71 -4.50 -11.11
CA CYS A 150 -12.31 -3.20 -10.87
C CYS A 150 -12.74 -3.04 -9.40
N ALA A 151 -13.01 -1.79 -9.01
CA ALA A 151 -13.48 -1.45 -7.66
C ALA A 151 -14.83 -2.11 -7.30
N ALA A 152 -15.70 -2.36 -8.29
CA ALA A 152 -16.94 -3.09 -8.08
C ALA A 152 -16.70 -4.55 -7.66
N CYS A 153 -15.67 -5.22 -8.20
CA CYS A 153 -15.28 -6.55 -7.72
C CYS A 153 -14.84 -6.51 -6.26
N VAL A 154 -14.06 -5.48 -5.88
CA VAL A 154 -13.62 -5.29 -4.49
C VAL A 154 -14.82 -5.10 -3.56
N ASN A 155 -15.77 -4.23 -3.92
CA ASN A 155 -16.97 -4.00 -3.12
C ASN A 155 -17.84 -5.27 -3.01
N SER A 156 -17.93 -6.05 -4.09
CA SER A 156 -18.64 -7.33 -4.09
C SER A 156 -17.99 -8.32 -3.12
N VAL A 157 -16.67 -8.48 -3.15
CA VAL A 157 -15.97 -9.40 -2.24
C VAL A 157 -16.02 -8.89 -0.80
N GLU A 158 -15.82 -7.59 -0.55
CA GLU A 158 -15.98 -7.01 0.79
C GLU A 158 -17.39 -7.18 1.36
N GLY A 159 -18.42 -7.03 0.52
CA GLY A 159 -19.81 -7.25 0.93
C GLY A 159 -20.05 -8.69 1.34
N ILE A 160 -19.67 -9.64 0.48
CA ILE A 160 -19.82 -11.08 0.74
C ILE A 160 -19.07 -11.49 2.02
N LEU A 161 -17.86 -10.98 2.21
CA LEU A 161 -17.07 -11.25 3.40
C LEU A 161 -17.70 -10.66 4.67
N LYS A 162 -18.32 -9.47 4.60
CA LYS A 162 -19.04 -8.88 5.74
C LYS A 162 -20.34 -9.60 6.07
N ASP A 163 -20.98 -10.19 5.07
CA ASP A 163 -22.22 -10.94 5.24
C ASP A 163 -21.98 -12.35 5.82
N LEU A 164 -20.73 -12.84 5.85
CA LEU A 164 -20.37 -14.11 6.48
C LEU A 164 -20.51 -14.06 8.01
N PRO A 165 -21.13 -15.08 8.63
CA PRO A 165 -21.32 -15.13 10.07
C PRO A 165 -19.96 -15.22 10.78
N GLY A 166 -19.72 -14.34 11.77
CA GLY A 166 -18.46 -14.33 12.51
C GLY A 166 -17.37 -13.45 11.90
N VAL A 167 -17.57 -12.85 10.73
CA VAL A 167 -16.67 -11.79 10.21
C VAL A 167 -17.05 -10.44 10.81
N ARG A 168 -16.08 -9.77 11.45
CA ARG A 168 -16.26 -8.43 12.06
C ARG A 168 -15.83 -7.31 11.12
N ARG A 169 -14.74 -7.52 10.37
CA ARG A 169 -14.17 -6.53 9.45
C ARG A 169 -13.61 -7.23 8.23
N ALA A 170 -13.88 -6.70 7.05
CA ALA A 170 -13.24 -7.13 5.81
C ALA A 170 -12.84 -5.90 4.99
N VAL A 171 -11.58 -5.85 4.58
CA VAL A 171 -11.00 -4.80 3.73
C VAL A 171 -10.26 -5.49 2.59
N VAL A 172 -10.58 -5.12 1.36
CA VAL A 172 -9.94 -5.71 0.18
C VAL A 172 -9.33 -4.60 -0.65
N ALA A 173 -8.10 -4.80 -1.15
CA ALA A 173 -7.53 -3.89 -2.13
C ALA A 173 -7.24 -4.56 -3.46
N LEU A 174 -7.60 -3.81 -4.50
CA LEU A 174 -7.34 -4.17 -5.88
C LEU A 174 -5.84 -4.14 -6.21
N ALA A 175 -5.09 -3.19 -5.64
CA ALA A 175 -3.70 -2.95 -6.00
C ALA A 175 -2.78 -4.13 -5.64
N THR A 176 -2.96 -4.71 -4.46
CA THR A 176 -2.15 -5.83 -3.97
C THR A 176 -2.81 -7.19 -4.26
N SER A 177 -4.06 -7.19 -4.76
CA SER A 177 -4.89 -8.41 -4.86
C SER A 177 -5.03 -9.13 -3.50
N LEU A 178 -5.00 -8.39 -2.40
CA LEU A 178 -5.10 -8.93 -1.02
C LEU A 178 -6.40 -8.44 -0.35
N GLY A 179 -6.97 -9.30 0.48
CA GLY A 179 -8.08 -9.02 1.38
C GLY A 179 -7.71 -9.38 2.81
N GLU A 180 -7.88 -8.44 3.73
CA GLU A 180 -7.72 -8.65 5.17
C GLU A 180 -9.11 -8.85 5.80
N VAL A 181 -9.29 -9.95 6.50
CA VAL A 181 -10.55 -10.35 7.13
C VAL A 181 -10.31 -10.64 8.59
N GLU A 182 -11.01 -9.93 9.47
CA GLU A 182 -11.09 -10.16 10.89
C GLU A 182 -12.31 -11.02 11.18
N TYR A 183 -12.11 -12.29 11.55
CA TYR A 183 -13.17 -13.29 11.71
C TYR A 183 -13.00 -14.14 12.97
N ASP A 184 -14.11 -14.63 13.53
CA ASP A 184 -14.10 -15.57 14.65
C ASP A 184 -13.91 -17.01 14.14
N PRO A 185 -12.77 -17.67 14.45
CA PRO A 185 -12.48 -19.01 13.96
C PRO A 185 -13.43 -20.09 14.50
N THR A 186 -14.26 -19.78 15.50
CA THR A 186 -15.28 -20.72 16.00
C THR A 186 -16.53 -20.77 15.16
N ILE A 187 -16.82 -19.68 14.42
CA ILE A 187 -18.06 -19.51 13.65
C ILE A 187 -17.79 -19.71 12.17
N THR A 188 -16.64 -19.25 11.67
CA THR A 188 -16.27 -19.36 10.26
C THR A 188 -14.81 -19.74 10.13
N SER A 189 -14.52 -20.76 9.34
CA SER A 189 -13.16 -21.23 9.09
C SER A 189 -12.50 -20.47 7.93
N LYS A 190 -11.18 -20.59 7.82
CA LYS A 190 -10.40 -20.04 6.68
C LYS A 190 -10.91 -20.56 5.35
N ASP A 191 -11.25 -21.85 5.30
CA ASP A 191 -11.73 -22.51 4.09
C ASP A 191 -13.14 -22.02 3.73
N ASP A 192 -14.00 -21.73 4.72
CA ASP A 192 -15.33 -21.14 4.47
C ASP A 192 -15.20 -19.74 3.84
N ILE A 193 -14.20 -18.96 4.26
CA ILE A 193 -13.91 -17.64 3.67
C ILE A 193 -13.41 -17.80 2.23
N VAL A 194 -12.49 -18.75 1.97
CA VAL A 194 -12.00 -19.05 0.62
C VAL A 194 -13.15 -19.51 -0.27
N ASN A 195 -13.96 -20.47 0.20
CA ASN A 195 -15.11 -20.99 -0.52
C ASN A 195 -16.13 -19.89 -0.83
N ALA A 196 -16.40 -18.99 0.10
CA ALA A 196 -17.31 -17.86 -0.15
C ALA A 196 -16.80 -16.92 -1.25
N ILE A 197 -15.48 -16.70 -1.32
CA ILE A 197 -14.87 -15.90 -2.38
C ILE A 197 -14.88 -16.66 -3.73
N GLU A 198 -14.66 -17.98 -3.72
CA GLU A 198 -14.74 -18.85 -4.90
C GLU A 198 -16.16 -18.99 -5.45
N ASP A 199 -17.15 -19.10 -4.56
CA ASP A 199 -18.57 -19.12 -4.90
C ASP A 199 -19.02 -17.81 -5.56
N ALA A 200 -18.40 -16.70 -5.16
CA ALA A 200 -18.53 -15.39 -5.78
C ALA A 200 -17.80 -15.28 -7.15
N GLY A 201 -17.10 -16.34 -7.56
CA GLY A 201 -16.41 -16.48 -8.84
C GLY A 201 -15.01 -15.88 -8.88
N PHE A 202 -14.41 -15.58 -7.73
CA PHE A 202 -13.04 -15.07 -7.61
C PHE A 202 -12.12 -16.18 -7.12
N GLU A 203 -10.88 -16.20 -7.59
CA GLU A 203 -9.89 -17.15 -7.06
C GLU A 203 -9.47 -16.68 -5.67
N ALA A 204 -9.46 -17.55 -4.66
CA ALA A 204 -9.00 -17.17 -3.32
C ALA A 204 -7.97 -18.14 -2.79
N SER A 205 -6.94 -17.60 -2.13
CA SER A 205 -6.07 -18.44 -1.30
C SER A 205 -5.69 -17.70 -0.02
N PHE A 206 -5.78 -18.40 1.10
CA PHE A 206 -5.42 -17.85 2.41
C PHE A 206 -3.92 -17.56 2.45
N VAL A 207 -3.58 -16.31 2.76
CA VAL A 207 -2.25 -15.87 3.11
C VAL A 207 -2.22 -15.72 4.62
N GLN A 208 -1.53 -16.63 5.29
CA GLN A 208 -1.36 -16.52 6.72
C GLN A 208 -0.71 -15.16 7.03
N SER A 209 -1.24 -14.44 8.02
CA SER A 209 -0.75 -13.14 8.49
C SER A 209 0.69 -13.16 9.00
N SER A 210 1.34 -14.33 8.98
CA SER A 210 2.76 -14.51 9.08
C SER A 210 3.28 -15.00 7.72
N GLU A 211 3.88 -14.13 6.91
CA GLU A 211 4.76 -14.55 5.81
C GLU A 211 6.00 -15.34 6.30
N GLN A 212 6.05 -15.70 7.59
CA GLN A 212 7.12 -16.50 8.20
C GLN A 212 7.13 -17.95 7.73
N ASP A 213 6.00 -18.50 7.26
CA ASP A 213 5.87 -19.92 6.88
C ASP A 213 6.22 -20.16 5.41
N LYS A 214 6.43 -19.12 4.60
CA LYS A 214 6.66 -19.24 3.14
C LYS A 214 7.91 -18.49 2.71
N ILE A 215 8.86 -19.21 2.11
CA ILE A 215 10.05 -18.61 1.48
C ILE A 215 10.05 -18.85 -0.03
N LEU A 216 10.36 -17.80 -0.79
CA LEU A 216 10.54 -17.86 -2.23
C LEU A 216 12.03 -17.77 -2.55
N LEU A 217 12.56 -18.81 -3.17
CA LEU A 217 13.96 -18.93 -3.54
C LEU A 217 14.07 -19.02 -5.06
N THR A 218 15.06 -18.34 -5.63
CA THR A 218 15.47 -18.60 -7.01
C THR A 218 16.66 -19.55 -6.96
N VAL A 219 16.53 -20.68 -7.67
CA VAL A 219 17.54 -21.74 -7.69
C VAL A 219 18.37 -21.60 -8.96
N ALA A 220 19.63 -21.22 -8.83
CA ALA A 220 20.58 -21.24 -9.93
C ALA A 220 21.31 -22.59 -9.98
N GLY A 221 21.51 -23.13 -11.19
CA GLY A 221 22.27 -24.37 -11.41
C GLY A 221 21.45 -25.61 -11.80
N ILE A 222 20.17 -25.45 -12.14
CA ILE A 222 19.29 -26.51 -12.66
C ILE A 222 19.38 -26.51 -14.18
N ALA A 223 19.87 -27.60 -14.78
CA ALA A 223 20.06 -27.72 -16.22
C ALA A 223 19.15 -28.78 -16.89
N GLY A 224 18.44 -29.61 -16.11
CA GLY A 224 17.52 -30.62 -16.63
C GLY A 224 16.60 -31.25 -15.58
N GLU A 225 15.66 -32.11 -16.00
CA GLU A 225 14.66 -32.76 -15.12
C GLU A 225 15.27 -33.59 -13.99
N VAL A 226 16.46 -34.15 -14.19
CA VAL A 226 17.18 -34.93 -13.15
C VAL A 226 17.57 -34.05 -11.96
N ASP A 227 17.94 -32.78 -12.22
CA ASP A 227 18.28 -31.82 -11.16
C ASP A 227 17.04 -31.39 -10.38
N VAL A 228 15.89 -31.32 -11.06
CA VAL A 228 14.59 -31.04 -10.43
C VAL A 228 14.21 -32.18 -9.50
N GLN A 229 14.25 -33.43 -9.97
CA GLN A 229 13.95 -34.61 -9.14
C GLN A 229 14.89 -34.72 -7.94
N PHE A 230 16.17 -34.36 -8.12
CA PHE A 230 17.14 -34.34 -7.02
C PHE A 230 16.81 -33.25 -5.98
N LEU A 231 16.41 -32.05 -6.43
CA LEU A 231 15.95 -30.98 -5.54
C LEU A 231 14.69 -31.39 -4.76
N GLU A 232 13.71 -32.01 -5.42
CA GLU A 232 12.49 -32.51 -4.79
C GLU A 232 12.79 -33.64 -3.78
N ALA A 233 13.75 -34.52 -4.09
CA ALA A 233 14.22 -35.56 -3.17
C ALA A 233 14.92 -34.97 -1.94
N ILE A 234 15.62 -33.85 -2.07
CA ILE A 234 16.20 -33.13 -0.92
C ILE A 234 15.07 -32.58 -0.05
N LEU A 235 14.15 -31.81 -0.66
CA LEU A 235 13.08 -31.09 0.04
C LEU A 235 12.09 -32.02 0.75
N SER A 236 11.75 -33.17 0.14
CA SER A 236 10.88 -34.18 0.75
C SER A 236 11.50 -34.86 1.99
N ASN A 237 12.84 -34.87 2.09
CA ASN A 237 13.56 -35.43 3.22
C ASN A 237 13.89 -34.40 4.32
N LEU A 238 13.53 -33.12 4.14
CA LEU A 238 13.76 -32.09 5.15
C LEU A 238 12.61 -32.10 6.16
N LYS A 239 12.96 -32.19 7.45
CA LYS A 239 11.97 -32.09 8.52
C LYS A 239 11.44 -30.65 8.56
N GLY A 240 10.13 -30.46 8.71
CA GLY A 240 9.52 -29.13 8.80
C GLY A 240 9.05 -28.54 7.48
N VAL A 241 9.34 -29.12 6.32
CA VAL A 241 8.75 -28.71 5.03
C VAL A 241 7.35 -29.32 4.86
N LYS A 242 6.33 -28.48 4.72
CA LYS A 242 4.93 -28.90 4.52
C LYS A 242 4.61 -29.13 3.05
N ARG A 243 5.00 -28.17 2.19
CA ARG A 243 4.75 -28.21 0.74
C ARG A 243 5.82 -27.43 0.02
N PHE A 244 6.19 -27.88 -1.17
CA PHE A 244 7.05 -27.12 -2.07
C PHE A 244 6.50 -27.13 -3.50
N LEU A 245 6.77 -26.07 -4.25
CA LEU A 245 6.40 -25.89 -5.65
C LEU A 245 7.61 -25.33 -6.38
N PHE A 246 8.13 -26.10 -7.32
CA PHE A 246 9.23 -25.66 -8.18
C PHE A 246 8.71 -25.41 -9.60
N ASP A 247 8.98 -24.22 -10.12
CA ASP A 247 8.72 -23.89 -11.51
C ASP A 247 10.02 -23.94 -12.32
N SER A 248 10.11 -24.95 -13.19
CA SER A 248 11.28 -25.18 -14.04
C SER A 248 11.50 -24.10 -15.10
N THR A 249 10.46 -23.34 -15.45
CA THR A 249 10.57 -22.26 -16.46
C THR A 249 11.11 -20.97 -15.86
N SER A 250 10.71 -20.65 -14.63
CA SER A 250 11.15 -19.44 -13.94
C SER A 250 12.31 -19.67 -12.96
N GLY A 251 12.67 -20.92 -12.67
CA GLY A 251 13.71 -21.28 -11.69
C GLY A 251 13.31 -20.94 -10.26
N LYS A 252 12.01 -20.72 -10.00
CA LYS A 252 11.48 -20.29 -8.71
C LYS A 252 11.03 -21.49 -7.89
N LEU A 253 11.45 -21.52 -6.64
CA LEU A 253 11.10 -22.51 -5.63
C LEU A 253 10.30 -21.83 -4.52
N GLU A 254 9.03 -22.19 -4.38
CA GLU A 254 8.19 -21.84 -3.25
C GLU A 254 8.25 -22.95 -2.21
N ILE A 255 8.68 -22.66 -0.98
CA ILE A 255 8.69 -23.62 0.13
C ILE A 255 7.77 -23.10 1.23
N ILE A 256 6.82 -23.93 1.65
CA ILE A 256 6.00 -23.74 2.84
C ILE A 256 6.58 -24.63 3.93
N PHE A 257 7.03 -24.03 5.03
CA PHE A 257 7.69 -24.71 6.13
C PHE A 257 7.10 -24.28 7.48
N ASP A 258 7.41 -25.05 8.52
CA ASP A 258 7.04 -24.74 9.88
C ASP A 258 8.16 -23.96 10.58
N PRO A 259 7.97 -22.66 10.92
CA PRO A 259 9.01 -21.83 11.50
C PRO A 259 9.43 -22.29 12.90
N GLU A 260 8.61 -23.07 13.61
CA GLU A 260 8.97 -23.63 14.92
C GLU A 260 9.99 -24.78 14.82
N VAL A 261 10.03 -25.47 13.67
CA VAL A 261 10.84 -26.68 13.48
C VAL A 261 12.13 -26.37 12.73
N VAL A 262 12.08 -25.54 11.68
CA VAL A 262 13.24 -25.20 10.85
C VAL A 262 13.19 -23.74 10.44
N GLY A 263 14.29 -23.02 10.64
CA GLY A 263 14.43 -21.64 10.19
C GLY A 263 14.81 -21.52 8.71
N PRO A 264 14.52 -20.37 8.06
CA PRO A 264 14.72 -20.17 6.62
C PRO A 264 16.17 -20.35 6.17
N ARG A 265 17.13 -19.91 6.98
CA ARG A 265 18.56 -20.12 6.74
C ARG A 265 18.97 -21.59 6.77
N SER A 266 18.41 -22.37 7.70
CA SER A 266 18.70 -23.80 7.80
C SER A 266 18.25 -24.55 6.55
N LEU A 267 17.12 -24.15 5.94
CA LEU A 267 16.68 -24.69 4.66
C LEU A 267 17.68 -24.40 3.54
N VAL A 268 18.15 -23.17 3.43
CA VAL A 268 19.14 -22.78 2.42
C VAL A 268 20.45 -23.54 2.62
N ASP A 269 20.96 -23.58 3.86
CA ASP A 269 22.20 -24.28 4.20
C ASP A 269 22.10 -25.79 3.98
N GLU A 270 20.95 -26.42 4.27
CA GLU A 270 20.74 -27.86 4.01
C GLU A 270 20.65 -28.18 2.51
N ILE A 271 19.99 -27.33 1.72
CA ILE A 271 19.88 -27.52 0.27
C ILE A 271 21.25 -27.33 -0.38
N GLU A 272 21.99 -26.26 -0.04
CA GLU A 272 23.33 -26.01 -0.58
C GLU A 272 24.34 -27.08 -0.12
N GLY A 273 24.24 -27.52 1.14
CA GLY A 273 25.07 -28.55 1.72
C GLY A 273 24.88 -29.92 1.07
N ARG A 274 23.62 -30.39 0.94
CA ARG A 274 23.31 -31.67 0.27
C ARG A 274 23.54 -31.64 -1.25
N SER A 275 23.46 -30.46 -1.85
CA SER A 275 23.75 -30.24 -3.27
C SER A 275 25.25 -30.08 -3.58
N ASN A 276 26.12 -30.14 -2.56
CA ASN A 276 27.56 -29.94 -2.73
C ASN A 276 27.89 -28.60 -3.45
N ARG A 277 27.12 -27.54 -3.14
CA ARG A 277 27.15 -26.19 -3.76
C ARG A 277 26.81 -26.13 -5.26
N LYS A 278 26.19 -27.17 -5.83
CA LYS A 278 25.73 -27.14 -7.23
C LYS A 278 24.55 -26.18 -7.40
N PHE A 279 23.62 -26.16 -6.45
CA PHE A 279 22.53 -25.19 -6.41
C PHE A 279 22.94 -23.98 -5.58
N LYS A 280 22.83 -22.78 -6.16
CA LYS A 280 22.93 -21.52 -5.42
C LYS A 280 21.53 -20.96 -5.25
N LEU A 281 21.15 -20.71 -4.00
CA LEU A 281 19.84 -20.18 -3.66
C LEU A 281 19.93 -18.69 -3.41
N HIS A 282 19.05 -17.91 -4.05
CA HIS A 282 18.91 -16.49 -3.78
C HIS A 282 17.49 -16.21 -3.29
N VAL A 283 17.37 -15.55 -2.15
CA VAL A 283 16.06 -15.21 -1.60
C VAL A 283 15.47 -14.11 -2.45
N THR A 284 14.28 -14.35 -2.97
CA THR A 284 13.56 -13.32 -3.73
C THR A 284 12.70 -12.54 -2.75
N SER A 285 12.92 -11.23 -2.64
CA SER A 285 12.06 -10.42 -1.78
C SER A 285 10.61 -10.44 -2.28
N PRO A 286 9.61 -10.53 -1.38
CA PRO A 286 8.19 -10.54 -1.75
C PRO A 286 7.82 -9.31 -2.61
N TYR A 287 8.43 -8.17 -2.32
CA TYR A 287 8.20 -6.89 -3.00
C TYR A 287 8.67 -6.86 -4.46
N THR A 288 9.74 -7.58 -4.80
CA THR A 288 10.19 -7.68 -6.21
C THR A 288 9.16 -8.42 -7.06
N ARG A 289 8.38 -9.34 -6.46
CA ARG A 289 7.32 -10.07 -7.16
C ARG A 289 6.14 -9.16 -7.53
N LEU A 290 5.68 -8.31 -6.61
CA LEU A 290 4.59 -7.36 -6.86
C LEU A 290 4.88 -6.47 -8.07
N THR A 291 6.07 -5.87 -8.11
CA THR A 291 6.49 -5.02 -9.25
C THR A 291 6.56 -5.80 -10.57
N SER A 292 7.06 -7.05 -10.56
CA SER A 292 7.09 -7.88 -11.76
C SER A 292 5.69 -8.21 -12.29
N LYS A 293 4.72 -8.43 -11.39
CA LYS A 293 3.34 -8.77 -11.74
C LYS A 293 2.60 -7.59 -12.36
N ASP A 294 2.77 -6.38 -11.81
CA ASP A 294 2.17 -5.16 -12.36
C ASP A 294 2.67 -4.87 -13.80
N VAL A 295 3.96 -5.07 -14.05
CA VAL A 295 4.58 -4.88 -15.37
C VAL A 295 4.09 -5.95 -16.36
N GLU A 296 3.98 -7.19 -15.92
CA GLU A 296 3.47 -8.29 -16.74
C GLU A 296 2.00 -8.08 -17.11
N GLU A 297 1.18 -7.63 -16.16
CA GLU A 297 -0.22 -7.30 -16.39
C GLU A 297 -0.35 -6.14 -17.39
N ALA A 298 0.41 -5.05 -17.22
CA ALA A 298 0.40 -3.93 -18.17
C ALA A 298 0.80 -4.37 -19.60
N ASN A 299 1.79 -5.25 -19.75
CA ASN A 299 2.19 -5.80 -21.03
C ASN A 299 1.11 -6.71 -21.64
N ASN A 300 0.47 -7.56 -20.84
CA ASN A 300 -0.67 -8.38 -21.29
C ASN A 300 -1.81 -7.50 -21.80
N MET A 301 -2.14 -6.44 -21.06
CA MET A 301 -3.16 -5.47 -21.43
C MET A 301 -2.82 -4.73 -22.72
N PHE A 302 -1.56 -4.34 -22.89
CA PHE A 302 -1.07 -3.72 -24.12
C PHE A 302 -1.19 -4.65 -25.33
N ARG A 303 -0.80 -5.93 -25.19
CA ARG A 303 -0.92 -6.93 -26.26
C ARG A 303 -2.37 -7.14 -26.68
N LEU A 304 -3.30 -7.24 -25.73
CA LEU A 304 -4.73 -7.36 -26.00
C LEU A 304 -5.30 -6.09 -26.66
N PHE A 305 -4.87 -4.91 -26.23
CA PHE A 305 -5.27 -3.65 -26.86
C PHE A 305 -4.77 -3.53 -28.29
N ILE A 306 -3.48 -3.78 -28.54
CA ILE A 306 -2.88 -3.68 -29.88
C ILE A 306 -3.49 -4.70 -30.84
N SER A 307 -3.74 -5.93 -30.38
CA SER A 307 -4.41 -6.93 -31.21
C SER A 307 -5.86 -6.51 -31.53
N SER A 308 -6.61 -6.02 -30.55
CA SER A 308 -7.98 -5.50 -30.77
C SER A 308 -8.01 -4.30 -31.70
N LEU A 309 -7.05 -3.38 -31.55
CA LEU A 309 -6.92 -2.20 -32.39
C LEU A 309 -6.61 -2.58 -33.83
N PHE A 310 -5.68 -3.52 -34.04
CA PHE A 310 -5.35 -4.00 -35.38
C PHE A 310 -6.56 -4.62 -36.09
N LEU A 311 -7.30 -5.51 -35.42
CA LEU A 311 -8.51 -6.11 -35.99
C LEU A 311 -9.63 -5.07 -36.22
N SER A 312 -9.84 -4.15 -35.29
CA SER A 312 -10.90 -3.14 -35.40
C SER A 312 -10.62 -2.10 -36.48
N VAL A 313 -9.36 -1.68 -36.63
CA VAL A 313 -8.93 -0.82 -37.73
C VAL A 313 -9.13 -1.53 -39.07
N LEU A 314 -8.85 -2.83 -39.16
CA LEU A 314 -9.11 -3.59 -40.39
C LEU A 314 -10.60 -3.58 -40.76
N ILE A 315 -11.49 -3.79 -39.79
CA ILE A 315 -12.96 -3.72 -40.00
C ILE A 315 -13.40 -2.32 -40.43
N PHE A 316 -12.85 -1.28 -39.82
CA PHE A 316 -13.14 0.12 -40.18
C PHE A 316 -12.67 0.45 -41.60
N LEU A 317 -11.44 0.10 -41.94
CA LEU A 317 -10.85 0.31 -43.27
C LEU A 317 -11.62 -0.47 -44.35
N GLN A 318 -12.11 -1.66 -44.02
CA GLN A 318 -12.96 -2.45 -44.91
C GLN A 318 -14.28 -1.73 -45.22
N ARG A 319 -14.89 -1.03 -44.26
CA ARG A 319 -16.13 -0.27 -44.49
C ARG A 319 -15.90 1.05 -45.23
N VAL A 320 -14.85 1.78 -44.88
CA VAL A 320 -14.65 3.17 -45.35
C VAL A 320 -13.80 3.26 -46.60
N ILE A 321 -12.70 2.50 -46.68
CA ILE A 321 -11.69 2.64 -47.75
C ILE A 321 -11.88 1.62 -48.87
N CYS A 322 -12.19 0.35 -48.55
CA CYS A 322 -12.34 -0.69 -49.58
C CYS A 322 -13.41 -0.39 -50.64
N PRO A 323 -14.54 0.30 -50.36
CA PRO A 323 -15.49 0.66 -51.41
C PRO A 323 -14.96 1.65 -52.45
N HIS A 324 -13.90 2.40 -52.12
CA HIS A 324 -13.29 3.37 -53.04
C HIS A 324 -12.24 2.76 -53.97
N ILE A 325 -11.76 1.54 -53.69
CA ILE A 325 -10.74 0.86 -54.50
C ILE A 325 -11.42 -0.21 -55.37
N PRO A 326 -11.52 -0.02 -56.71
CA PRO A 326 -12.32 -0.87 -57.60
C PRO A 326 -11.94 -2.36 -57.57
N LEU A 327 -10.64 -2.64 -57.40
CA LEU A 327 -10.08 -4.00 -57.42
C LEU A 327 -10.44 -4.78 -56.15
N ILE A 328 -10.39 -4.12 -54.99
CA ILE A 328 -10.74 -4.74 -53.70
C ILE A 328 -12.26 -4.85 -53.58
N TYR A 329 -13.00 -3.85 -54.04
CA TYR A 329 -14.47 -3.87 -54.04
C TYR A 329 -15.04 -5.06 -54.84
N SER A 330 -14.45 -5.37 -55.99
CA SER A 330 -14.81 -6.56 -56.79
C SER A 330 -14.57 -7.88 -56.04
N LEU A 331 -13.47 -7.96 -55.29
CA LEU A 331 -13.12 -9.13 -54.48
C LEU A 331 -14.02 -9.27 -53.24
N LEU A 332 -14.45 -8.15 -52.66
CA LEU A 332 -15.34 -8.08 -51.50
C LEU A 332 -16.81 -8.44 -51.86
N LEU A 333 -17.21 -8.14 -53.10
CA LEU A 333 -18.48 -8.54 -53.70
C LEU A 333 -18.51 -10.02 -54.14
N TRP A 334 -17.38 -10.72 -54.06
CA TRP A 334 -17.34 -12.13 -54.43
C TRP A 334 -18.28 -12.94 -53.53
N ARG A 335 -19.26 -13.58 -54.15
CA ARG A 335 -20.23 -14.43 -53.45
C ARG A 335 -19.59 -15.77 -53.11
N CYS A 336 -19.59 -16.09 -51.83
CA CYS A 336 -19.29 -17.43 -51.34
C CYS A 336 -20.54 -17.99 -50.66
N GLY A 337 -21.33 -18.72 -51.45
CA GLY A 337 -22.62 -19.25 -51.02
C GLY A 337 -23.68 -18.14 -50.91
N PRO A 338 -24.58 -18.19 -49.89
CA PRO A 338 -25.63 -17.19 -49.72
C PRO A 338 -25.11 -15.86 -49.14
N PHE A 339 -23.81 -15.76 -48.85
CA PHE A 339 -23.17 -14.62 -48.18
C PHE A 339 -22.16 -13.89 -49.09
N LEU A 340 -22.02 -12.58 -48.87
CA LEU A 340 -20.94 -11.78 -49.44
C LEU A 340 -19.63 -12.03 -48.68
N MET A 341 -18.50 -11.99 -49.38
CA MET A 341 -17.18 -12.09 -48.74
C MET A 341 -16.92 -10.95 -47.75
N ASP A 342 -17.47 -9.76 -48.01
CA ASP A 342 -17.48 -8.63 -47.07
C ASP A 342 -18.01 -9.02 -45.68
N ASP A 343 -19.19 -9.63 -45.67
CA ASP A 343 -19.96 -9.96 -44.48
C ASP A 343 -19.34 -11.12 -43.70
N TRP A 344 -18.83 -12.14 -44.41
CA TRP A 344 -18.08 -13.24 -43.80
C TRP A 344 -16.81 -12.75 -43.11
N LEU A 345 -16.04 -11.89 -43.78
CA LEU A 345 -14.78 -11.39 -43.23
C LEU A 345 -15.04 -10.53 -41.99
N LYS A 346 -16.05 -9.65 -42.02
CA LYS A 346 -16.48 -8.85 -40.86
C LYS A 346 -16.94 -9.74 -39.71
N TRP A 347 -17.77 -10.73 -39.99
CA TRP A 347 -18.28 -11.63 -38.96
C TRP A 347 -17.14 -12.43 -38.30
N ALA A 348 -16.19 -12.96 -39.08
CA ALA A 348 -15.04 -13.68 -38.57
C ALA A 348 -14.14 -12.79 -37.69
N LEU A 349 -13.77 -11.60 -38.19
CA LEU A 349 -12.92 -10.65 -37.46
C LEU A 349 -13.57 -10.21 -36.14
N VAL A 350 -14.85 -9.86 -36.15
CA VAL A 350 -15.56 -9.42 -34.94
C VAL A 350 -15.74 -10.56 -33.95
N THR A 351 -15.97 -11.79 -34.41
CA THR A 351 -16.08 -12.95 -33.51
C THR A 351 -14.77 -13.18 -32.73
N VAL A 352 -13.61 -12.99 -33.37
CA VAL A 352 -12.31 -13.05 -32.69
C VAL A 352 -12.17 -11.92 -31.66
N VAL A 353 -12.50 -10.67 -32.03
CA VAL A 353 -12.44 -9.54 -31.09
C VAL A 353 -13.38 -9.75 -29.89
N GLN A 354 -14.60 -10.21 -30.14
CA GLN A 354 -15.63 -10.39 -29.13
C GLN A 354 -15.29 -11.48 -28.11
N PHE A 355 -15.02 -12.70 -28.59
CA PHE A 355 -14.95 -13.89 -27.74
C PHE A 355 -13.54 -14.27 -27.32
N VAL A 356 -12.50 -13.89 -28.08
CA VAL A 356 -11.11 -14.16 -27.71
C VAL A 356 -10.57 -13.02 -26.86
N ILE A 357 -10.59 -11.79 -27.40
CA ILE A 357 -10.03 -10.62 -26.72
C ILE A 357 -11.00 -10.11 -25.63
N GLY A 358 -12.29 -10.03 -25.96
CA GLY A 358 -13.33 -9.58 -25.05
C GLY A 358 -13.73 -10.57 -23.95
N LYS A 359 -13.22 -11.82 -23.96
CA LYS A 359 -13.57 -12.90 -23.01
C LYS A 359 -13.60 -12.42 -21.55
N ARG A 360 -12.62 -11.62 -21.16
CA ARG A 360 -12.49 -11.11 -19.79
C ARG A 360 -13.70 -10.30 -19.32
N PHE A 361 -14.31 -9.51 -20.21
CA PHE A 361 -15.44 -8.65 -19.88
C PHE A 361 -16.69 -9.49 -19.65
N TYR A 362 -16.87 -10.54 -20.44
CA TYR A 362 -17.95 -11.51 -20.25
C TYR A 362 -17.82 -12.27 -18.94
N VAL A 363 -16.61 -12.72 -18.60
CA VAL A 363 -16.35 -13.40 -17.33
C VAL A 363 -16.61 -12.45 -16.15
N ALA A 364 -16.09 -11.21 -16.21
CA ALA A 364 -16.29 -10.22 -15.16
C ALA A 364 -17.75 -9.80 -15.02
N ALA A 365 -18.48 -9.63 -16.12
CA ALA A 365 -19.91 -9.33 -16.12
C ALA A 365 -20.73 -10.47 -15.52
N ALA A 366 -20.43 -11.72 -15.88
CA ALA A 366 -21.11 -12.90 -15.35
C ALA A 366 -20.92 -13.04 -13.83
N ARG A 367 -19.71 -12.80 -13.31
CA ARG A 367 -19.46 -12.75 -11.87
C ARG A 367 -20.23 -11.64 -11.18
N ALA A 368 -20.22 -10.43 -11.74
CA ALA A 368 -20.91 -9.28 -11.15
C ALA A 368 -22.42 -9.56 -11.01
N LEU A 369 -23.04 -10.09 -12.08
CA LEU A 369 -24.45 -10.47 -12.09
C LEU A 369 -24.76 -11.56 -11.05
N ARG A 370 -23.90 -12.58 -10.93
CA ARG A 370 -24.07 -13.66 -9.95
C ARG A 370 -24.07 -13.12 -8.52
N ASN A 371 -23.30 -12.07 -8.27
CA ASN A 371 -23.16 -11.46 -6.94
C ASN A 371 -24.18 -10.33 -6.68
N GLY A 372 -25.20 -10.18 -7.54
CA GLY A 372 -26.23 -9.14 -7.38
C GLY A 372 -25.71 -7.71 -7.55
N SER A 373 -24.51 -7.53 -8.11
CA SER A 373 -23.89 -6.22 -8.34
C SER A 373 -23.86 -5.87 -9.83
N THR A 374 -23.96 -4.59 -10.16
CA THR A 374 -23.81 -4.11 -11.53
C THR A 374 -22.51 -3.35 -11.67
N ASN A 375 -21.65 -3.78 -12.59
CA ASN A 375 -20.39 -3.10 -12.91
C ASN A 375 -20.40 -2.54 -14.35
N MET A 376 -19.35 -1.80 -14.70
CA MET A 376 -19.18 -1.27 -16.07
C MET A 376 -19.07 -2.40 -17.11
N ASP A 377 -18.49 -3.55 -16.75
CA ASP A 377 -18.32 -4.69 -17.65
C ASP A 377 -19.67 -5.32 -18.06
N VAL A 378 -20.70 -5.27 -17.21
CA VAL A 378 -22.07 -5.71 -17.53
C VAL A 378 -22.65 -4.88 -18.66
N LEU A 379 -22.46 -3.55 -18.64
CA LEU A 379 -22.96 -2.68 -19.69
C LEU A 379 -22.23 -2.91 -21.02
N VAL A 380 -20.92 -3.11 -20.96
CA VAL A 380 -20.10 -3.48 -22.13
C VAL A 380 -20.51 -4.83 -22.70
N ALA A 381 -20.69 -5.85 -21.86
CA ALA A 381 -21.13 -7.17 -22.29
C ALA A 381 -22.53 -7.14 -22.91
N LEU A 382 -23.49 -6.44 -22.30
CA LEU A 382 -24.85 -6.31 -22.82
C LEU A 382 -24.89 -5.55 -24.15
N GLY A 383 -24.21 -4.40 -24.26
CA GLY A 383 -24.19 -3.59 -25.48
C GLY A 383 -23.50 -4.30 -26.64
N THR A 384 -22.34 -4.91 -26.40
CA THR A 384 -21.59 -5.64 -27.43
C THR A 384 -22.32 -6.93 -27.85
N THR A 385 -22.94 -7.66 -26.93
CA THR A 385 -23.75 -8.85 -27.27
C THR A 385 -24.98 -8.47 -28.08
N ALA A 386 -25.71 -7.42 -27.68
CA ALA A 386 -26.91 -6.98 -28.40
C ALA A 386 -26.57 -6.57 -29.85
N SER A 387 -25.47 -5.82 -30.04
CA SER A 387 -24.98 -5.42 -31.36
C SER A 387 -24.53 -6.62 -32.21
N TYR A 388 -23.81 -7.57 -31.60
CA TYR A 388 -23.33 -8.77 -32.27
C TYR A 388 -24.47 -9.69 -32.69
N VAL A 389 -25.37 -10.05 -31.77
CA VAL A 389 -26.52 -10.92 -32.03
C VAL A 389 -27.43 -10.32 -33.09
N TYR A 390 -27.73 -9.02 -33.01
CA TYR A 390 -28.49 -8.34 -34.05
C TYR A 390 -27.84 -8.50 -35.43
N SER A 391 -26.53 -8.28 -35.51
CA SER A 391 -25.80 -8.32 -36.79
C SER A 391 -25.74 -9.72 -37.37
N VAL A 392 -25.60 -10.76 -36.52
CA VAL A 392 -25.68 -12.17 -36.96
C VAL A 392 -27.09 -12.50 -37.44
N CYS A 393 -28.13 -12.10 -36.71
CA CYS A 393 -29.52 -12.32 -37.14
C CYS A 393 -29.85 -11.61 -38.45
N ALA A 394 -29.37 -10.37 -38.64
CA ALA A 394 -29.54 -9.62 -39.88
C ALA A 394 -28.87 -10.31 -41.07
N LEU A 395 -27.66 -10.84 -40.86
CA LEU A 395 -26.88 -11.56 -41.87
C LEU A 395 -27.52 -12.90 -42.24
N LEU A 396 -27.98 -13.68 -41.25
CA LEU A 396 -28.70 -14.94 -41.48
C LEU A 396 -30.05 -14.72 -42.17
N TYR A 397 -30.80 -13.70 -41.74
CA TYR A 397 -32.07 -13.34 -42.35
C TYR A 397 -31.89 -12.92 -43.82
N GLY A 398 -30.84 -12.15 -44.12
CA GLY A 398 -30.49 -11.77 -45.48
C GLY A 398 -30.06 -12.93 -46.36
N ALA A 399 -29.39 -13.94 -45.81
CA ALA A 399 -29.06 -15.17 -46.54
C ALA A 399 -30.28 -16.02 -46.89
N VAL A 400 -31.31 -16.05 -46.03
CA VAL A 400 -32.54 -16.83 -46.25
C VAL A 400 -33.51 -16.10 -47.18
N THR A 401 -33.66 -14.78 -47.02
CA THR A 401 -34.66 -13.98 -47.75
C THR A 401 -34.09 -13.22 -48.95
N GLY A 402 -32.76 -13.19 -49.11
CA GLY A 402 -32.06 -12.42 -50.12
C GLY A 402 -31.95 -10.91 -49.81
N PHE A 403 -32.43 -10.46 -48.64
CA PHE A 403 -32.52 -9.04 -48.29
C PHE A 403 -31.49 -8.61 -47.23
N TRP A 404 -30.56 -7.73 -47.61
CA TRP A 404 -29.44 -7.32 -46.78
C TRP A 404 -29.79 -6.13 -45.89
N SER A 405 -29.97 -6.37 -44.59
CA SER A 405 -30.14 -5.31 -43.59
C SER A 405 -28.78 -4.75 -43.13
N PRO A 406 -28.71 -3.47 -42.71
CA PRO A 406 -27.47 -2.89 -42.19
C PRO A 406 -26.97 -3.66 -40.97
N THR A 407 -25.70 -4.04 -40.99
CA THR A 407 -25.02 -4.74 -39.89
C THR A 407 -24.26 -3.76 -38.98
N TYR A 408 -24.17 -4.08 -37.69
CA TYR A 408 -23.47 -3.30 -36.66
C TYR A 408 -22.36 -4.13 -35.99
N PHE A 409 -21.59 -4.86 -36.80
CA PHE A 409 -20.44 -5.62 -36.32
C PHE A 409 -19.34 -4.68 -35.79
N GLU A 410 -19.16 -3.53 -36.44
CA GLU A 410 -18.14 -2.52 -36.13
C GLU A 410 -18.29 -1.89 -34.74
N THR A 411 -19.53 -1.57 -34.33
CA THR A 411 -19.81 -0.97 -33.01
C THR A 411 -19.38 -1.90 -31.89
N SER A 412 -19.56 -3.22 -32.04
CA SER A 412 -19.11 -4.20 -31.05
C SER A 412 -17.58 -4.21 -30.89
N ALA A 413 -16.85 -4.25 -32.01
CA ALA A 413 -15.39 -4.30 -32.02
C ALA A 413 -14.74 -2.99 -31.54
N MET A 414 -15.28 -1.84 -31.95
CA MET A 414 -14.80 -0.54 -31.50
C MET A 414 -15.00 -0.33 -30.00
N LEU A 415 -16.17 -0.71 -29.47
CA LEU A 415 -16.43 -0.57 -28.03
C LEU A 415 -15.44 -1.39 -27.20
N ILE A 416 -15.19 -2.65 -27.56
CA ILE A 416 -14.20 -3.49 -26.87
C ILE A 416 -12.81 -2.85 -26.93
N THR A 417 -12.41 -2.32 -28.08
CA THR A 417 -11.11 -1.68 -28.27
C THR A 417 -10.95 -0.41 -27.42
N PHE A 418 -11.96 0.45 -27.35
CA PHE A 418 -11.90 1.66 -26.51
C PHE A 418 -11.86 1.34 -25.02
N VAL A 419 -12.62 0.35 -24.57
CA VAL A 419 -12.59 -0.10 -23.17
C VAL A 419 -11.23 -0.73 -22.84
N LEU A 420 -10.64 -1.49 -23.77
CA LEU A 420 -9.29 -2.05 -23.64
C LEU A 420 -8.23 -0.95 -23.48
N LEU A 421 -8.30 0.12 -24.28
CA LEU A 421 -7.42 1.27 -24.17
C LEU A 421 -7.53 1.92 -22.79
N GLY A 422 -8.76 2.17 -22.32
CA GLY A 422 -9.00 2.74 -21.01
C GLY A 422 -8.39 1.90 -19.87
N LYS A 423 -8.59 0.58 -19.93
CA LYS A 423 -8.00 -0.35 -18.95
C LYS A 423 -6.48 -0.46 -19.05
N TYR A 424 -5.89 -0.35 -20.24
CA TYR A 424 -4.44 -0.30 -20.41
C TYR A 424 -3.84 0.97 -19.77
N LEU A 425 -4.46 2.13 -19.99
CA LEU A 425 -4.05 3.38 -19.34
C LEU A 425 -4.18 3.29 -17.82
N GLU A 426 -5.20 2.60 -17.30
CA GLU A 426 -5.35 2.31 -15.87
C GLU A 426 -4.15 1.53 -15.31
N CYS A 427 -3.77 0.41 -15.95
CA CYS A 427 -2.65 -0.43 -15.51
C CYS A 427 -1.29 0.29 -15.60
N LEU A 428 -1.04 1.01 -16.70
CA LEU A 428 0.19 1.79 -16.87
C LEU A 428 0.42 2.77 -15.73
N ALA A 429 -0.68 3.38 -15.30
CA ALA A 429 -0.61 4.45 -14.35
C ALA A 429 -0.44 3.86 -12.93
N LYS A 430 -1.03 2.70 -12.62
CA LYS A 430 -0.83 1.95 -11.36
C LYS A 430 0.63 1.54 -11.16
N GLY A 431 1.31 1.09 -12.21
CA GLY A 431 2.71 0.67 -12.13
C GLY A 431 3.66 1.76 -11.63
N LYS A 432 3.40 3.04 -11.93
CA LYS A 432 4.24 4.17 -11.50
C LYS A 432 4.15 4.49 -10.01
N THR A 433 3.06 4.11 -9.34
CA THR A 433 2.92 4.32 -7.89
C THR A 433 3.63 3.25 -7.06
N SER A 434 3.71 2.02 -7.57
CA SER A 434 4.46 0.92 -6.93
C SER A 434 5.96 1.23 -6.80
N ASP A 435 6.51 2.07 -7.68
CA ASP A 435 7.91 2.55 -7.62
C ASP A 435 8.24 3.39 -6.38
N ALA A 436 7.26 4.08 -5.78
CA ALA A 436 7.48 4.86 -4.56
C ALA A 436 7.64 3.97 -3.33
N ILE A 437 6.87 2.89 -3.24
CA ILE A 437 6.97 1.87 -2.18
C ILE A 437 8.31 1.15 -2.29
N LYS A 438 8.75 0.86 -3.53
CA LYS A 438 10.06 0.25 -3.79
C LYS A 438 11.20 1.02 -3.14
N LYS A 439 11.19 2.36 -3.19
CA LYS A 439 12.21 3.20 -2.54
C LYS A 439 12.26 3.05 -1.02
N LEU A 440 11.13 2.72 -0.38
CA LEU A 440 11.10 2.45 1.07
C LEU A 440 11.68 1.07 1.38
N VAL A 441 11.42 0.07 0.55
CA VAL A 441 12.00 -1.28 0.69
C VAL A 441 13.52 -1.26 0.45
N GLU A 442 14.00 -0.42 -0.48
CA GLU A 442 15.44 -0.16 -0.72
C GLU A 442 16.16 0.47 0.50
N LEU A 443 15.44 0.90 1.53
CA LEU A 443 16.05 1.37 2.77
C LEU A 443 16.68 0.22 3.56
N ALA A 444 16.14 -1.00 3.51
CA ALA A 444 16.79 -2.17 4.11
C ALA A 444 18.03 -2.58 3.28
N PRO A 445 19.17 -2.92 3.92
CA PRO A 445 20.31 -3.48 3.19
C PRO A 445 19.98 -4.87 2.65
N ALA A 446 20.53 -5.22 1.49
CA ALA A 446 20.31 -6.54 0.88
C ALA A 446 21.14 -7.65 1.55
N THR A 447 22.29 -7.31 2.16
CA THR A 447 23.17 -8.27 2.81
C THR A 447 23.55 -7.83 4.22
N ALA A 448 23.88 -8.81 5.06
CA ALA A 448 24.33 -8.64 6.43
C ALA A 448 25.56 -9.51 6.68
N LEU A 449 26.49 -9.01 7.51
CA LEU A 449 27.66 -9.76 7.94
C LEU A 449 27.35 -10.47 9.26
N LEU A 450 27.22 -11.79 9.21
CA LEU A 450 26.99 -12.64 10.37
C LEU A 450 28.32 -13.09 10.98
N LEU A 451 28.39 -13.04 12.31
CA LEU A 451 29.48 -13.58 13.10
C LEU A 451 29.12 -14.95 13.65
N ILE A 452 29.80 -16.00 13.18
CA ILE A 452 29.63 -17.35 13.70
C ILE A 452 30.52 -17.52 14.94
N ARG A 453 29.90 -17.75 16.09
CA ARG A 453 30.59 -17.98 17.37
C ARG A 453 30.53 -19.47 17.74
N ASP A 454 31.62 -19.97 18.34
CA ASP A 454 31.63 -21.32 18.93
C ASP A 454 30.78 -21.36 20.21
N LYS A 455 30.46 -22.56 20.71
CA LYS A 455 29.83 -22.78 22.03
C LYS A 455 30.63 -22.16 23.18
N GLY A 456 31.93 -21.90 22.98
CA GLY A 456 32.80 -21.19 23.91
C GLY A 456 32.89 -19.66 23.72
N GLY A 457 32.13 -19.06 22.80
CA GLY A 457 32.06 -17.61 22.57
C GLY A 457 33.15 -17.02 21.67
N ASN A 458 34.08 -17.83 21.18
CA ASN A 458 35.13 -17.39 20.25
C ASN A 458 34.60 -17.23 18.82
N LEU A 459 35.07 -16.20 18.12
CA LEU A 459 34.77 -15.95 16.71
C LEU A 459 35.42 -17.02 15.83
N ILE A 460 34.61 -17.76 15.07
CA ILE A 460 35.06 -18.79 14.12
C ILE A 460 35.22 -18.18 12.73
N GLU A 461 34.18 -17.49 12.24
CA GLU A 461 34.10 -17.01 10.86
C GLU A 461 33.13 -15.83 10.72
N GLU A 462 33.43 -14.92 9.77
CA GLU A 462 32.51 -13.88 9.31
C GLU A 462 31.89 -14.33 7.97
N ARG A 463 30.56 -14.45 7.91
CA ARG A 463 29.84 -14.90 6.70
C ARG A 463 28.86 -13.82 6.25
N GLU A 464 28.94 -13.43 4.98
CA GLU A 464 27.92 -12.58 4.36
C GLU A 464 26.67 -13.41 4.03
N ILE A 465 25.51 -12.94 4.50
CA ILE A 465 24.20 -13.57 4.28
C ILE A 465 23.20 -12.54 3.74
N ASP A 466 22.14 -13.00 3.09
CA ASP A 466 21.01 -12.15 2.70
C ASP A 466 20.28 -11.66 3.96
N ALA A 467 19.86 -10.40 3.97
CA ALA A 467 19.16 -9.81 5.11
C ALA A 467 17.83 -10.53 5.45
N LEU A 468 17.20 -11.18 4.46
CA LEU A 468 15.99 -11.98 4.67
C LEU A 468 16.24 -13.31 5.40
N LEU A 469 17.51 -13.74 5.53
CA LEU A 469 17.90 -14.99 6.20
C LEU A 469 18.34 -14.80 7.66
N ILE A 470 18.31 -13.57 8.17
CA ILE A 470 18.69 -13.26 9.55
C ILE A 470 17.66 -13.87 10.52
N GLN A 471 18.16 -14.53 11.56
CA GLN A 471 17.33 -15.12 12.61
C GLN A 471 17.46 -14.37 13.94
N PRO A 472 16.45 -14.43 14.81
CA PRO A 472 16.57 -13.89 16.17
C PRO A 472 17.73 -14.56 16.91
N GLY A 473 18.55 -13.75 17.57
CA GLY A 473 19.75 -14.19 18.29
C GLY A 473 21.04 -14.20 17.47
N ASP A 474 20.98 -13.99 16.16
CA ASP A 474 22.17 -13.84 15.32
C ASP A 474 22.98 -12.60 15.73
N VAL A 475 24.31 -12.73 15.78
CA VAL A 475 25.21 -11.60 16.02
C VAL A 475 25.74 -11.08 14.69
N LEU A 476 25.41 -9.84 14.37
CA LEU A 476 25.73 -9.19 13.11
C LEU A 476 26.79 -8.10 13.32
N LYS A 477 27.74 -8.01 12.40
CA LYS A 477 28.77 -6.98 12.37
C LYS A 477 28.35 -5.85 11.44
N VAL A 478 28.17 -4.66 12.00
CA VAL A 478 27.84 -3.44 11.25
C VAL A 478 29.10 -2.58 11.14
N LEU A 479 29.49 -2.28 9.90
CA LEU A 479 30.65 -1.45 9.62
C LEU A 479 30.30 0.05 9.69
N PRO A 480 31.30 0.92 9.89
CA PRO A 480 31.11 2.36 9.75
C PRO A 480 30.58 2.73 8.36
N GLY A 481 29.53 3.55 8.30
CA GLY A 481 28.88 3.99 7.05
C GLY A 481 27.85 3.01 6.46
N THR A 482 27.70 1.80 7.01
CA THR A 482 26.72 0.82 6.52
C THR A 482 25.39 0.92 7.26
N LYS A 483 24.31 0.46 6.61
CA LYS A 483 22.99 0.38 7.24
C LYS A 483 22.92 -0.78 8.22
N ILE A 484 22.16 -0.59 9.29
CA ILE A 484 21.85 -1.65 10.25
C ILE A 484 20.85 -2.62 9.61
N PRO A 485 21.16 -3.93 9.54
CA PRO A 485 20.34 -4.88 8.77
C PRO A 485 19.05 -5.33 9.47
N ALA A 486 19.03 -5.38 10.79
CA ALA A 486 17.89 -5.82 11.58
C ALA A 486 17.84 -5.06 12.92
N ASP A 487 16.68 -5.06 13.58
CA ASP A 487 16.54 -4.50 14.92
C ASP A 487 17.27 -5.40 15.92
N GLY A 488 17.92 -4.80 16.90
CA GLY A 488 18.73 -5.57 17.82
C GLY A 488 19.29 -4.77 18.98
N VAL A 489 20.13 -5.43 19.76
CA VAL A 489 20.85 -4.84 20.90
C VAL A 489 22.34 -4.87 20.62
N VAL A 490 23.05 -3.78 20.92
CA VAL A 490 24.51 -3.73 20.79
C VAL A 490 25.15 -4.64 21.85
N VAL A 491 25.92 -5.63 21.40
CA VAL A 491 26.69 -6.54 22.28
C VAL A 491 28.13 -6.06 22.44
N TRP A 492 28.68 -5.39 21.42
CA TRP A 492 30.05 -4.92 21.44
C TRP A 492 30.23 -3.69 20.54
N GLY A 493 31.09 -2.77 20.98
CA GLY A 493 31.39 -1.52 20.29
C GLY A 493 30.54 -0.35 20.78
N SER A 494 30.91 0.84 20.32
CA SER A 494 30.18 2.09 20.57
C SER A 494 30.23 2.92 19.29
N SER A 495 29.09 3.47 18.86
CA SER A 495 29.01 4.31 17.67
C SER A 495 27.81 5.25 17.71
N TYR A 496 27.85 6.29 16.90
CA TYR A 496 26.70 7.14 16.63
C TYR A 496 25.88 6.54 15.49
N VAL A 497 24.58 6.43 15.71
CA VAL A 497 23.62 5.92 14.72
C VAL A 497 22.69 7.04 14.31
N ASN A 498 22.52 7.21 13.00
CA ASN A 498 21.56 8.15 12.45
C ASN A 498 20.19 7.49 12.30
N GLU A 499 19.28 7.85 13.20
CA GLU A 499 17.89 7.38 13.19
C GLU A 499 16.94 8.33 12.44
N SER A 500 17.44 9.40 11.80
CA SER A 500 16.62 10.44 11.16
C SER A 500 15.63 9.92 10.12
N MET A 501 15.96 8.81 9.46
CA MET A 501 15.09 8.19 8.44
C MET A 501 13.84 7.52 9.03
N VAL A 502 13.88 7.17 10.32
CA VAL A 502 12.79 6.49 11.03
C VAL A 502 12.15 7.39 12.07
N THR A 503 12.94 8.04 12.93
CA THR A 503 12.45 8.89 14.03
C THR A 503 12.20 10.34 13.59
N GLY A 504 12.79 10.76 12.47
CA GLY A 504 12.76 12.16 12.03
C GLY A 504 13.72 13.08 12.79
N GLU A 505 14.36 12.59 13.85
CA GLU A 505 15.32 13.37 14.63
C GLU A 505 16.64 13.50 13.88
N SER A 506 17.12 14.74 13.72
CA SER A 506 18.35 15.03 12.97
C SER A 506 19.63 14.76 13.76
N ILE A 507 19.53 14.59 15.08
CA ILE A 507 20.66 14.39 15.97
C ILE A 507 21.00 12.90 16.02
N PRO A 508 22.25 12.50 15.69
CA PRO A 508 22.66 11.10 15.82
C PRO A 508 22.69 10.68 17.28
N VAL A 509 22.15 9.49 17.56
CA VAL A 509 22.06 8.95 18.91
C VAL A 509 23.29 8.10 19.20
N LEU A 510 23.92 8.29 20.36
CA LEU A 510 25.02 7.45 20.82
C LEU A 510 24.48 6.08 21.22
N LYS A 511 25.07 5.02 20.65
CA LYS A 511 24.74 3.62 20.94
C LYS A 511 25.95 2.92 21.53
N GLU A 512 25.81 2.49 22.77
CA GLU A 512 26.78 1.71 23.52
C GLU A 512 26.28 0.28 23.75
N VAL A 513 27.09 -0.56 24.40
CA VAL A 513 26.68 -1.93 24.76
C VAL A 513 25.37 -1.87 25.55
N SER A 514 24.44 -2.78 25.26
CA SER A 514 23.05 -2.85 25.75
C SER A 514 22.06 -1.83 25.17
N SER A 515 22.48 -0.92 24.28
CA SER A 515 21.54 -0.02 23.60
C SER A 515 20.78 -0.71 22.46
N ASN A 516 19.52 -0.32 22.28
CA ASN A 516 18.67 -0.78 21.17
C ASN A 516 19.02 -0.04 19.88
N VAL A 517 19.07 -0.77 18.76
CA VAL A 517 19.28 -0.24 17.41
C VAL A 517 18.15 -0.64 16.48
N ILE A 518 17.82 0.24 15.55
CA ILE A 518 16.73 0.07 14.59
C ILE A 518 17.30 -0.27 13.21
N GLY A 519 16.76 -1.29 12.56
CA GLY A 519 17.08 -1.70 11.20
C GLY A 519 16.76 -0.60 10.17
N GLY A 520 17.60 -0.49 9.15
CA GLY A 520 17.53 0.55 8.11
C GLY A 520 18.21 1.88 8.48
N THR A 521 18.54 2.09 9.75
CA THR A 521 19.32 3.27 10.21
C THR A 521 20.78 3.16 9.79
N ILE A 522 21.51 4.29 9.78
CA ILE A 522 22.89 4.34 9.29
C ILE A 522 23.86 4.42 10.46
N ASN A 523 24.80 3.50 10.52
CA ASN A 523 25.90 3.56 11.47
C ASN A 523 26.99 4.51 10.96
N PHE A 524 27.52 5.41 11.79
CA PHE A 524 28.54 6.37 11.36
C PHE A 524 29.98 5.91 11.56
N HIS A 525 30.51 5.98 12.78
CA HIS A 525 31.96 6.04 12.99
C HIS A 525 32.57 4.78 13.61
N GLY A 526 31.86 4.08 14.49
CA GLY A 526 32.34 2.86 15.16
C GLY A 526 31.79 1.58 14.53
N ALA A 527 32.56 0.49 14.59
CA ALA A 527 32.02 -0.83 14.26
C ALA A 527 31.16 -1.33 15.43
N LEU A 528 29.98 -1.87 15.12
CA LEU A 528 29.04 -2.39 16.10
C LEU A 528 28.84 -3.88 15.87
N HIS A 529 28.82 -4.67 16.95
CA HIS A 529 28.25 -6.01 16.91
C HIS A 529 26.88 -5.95 17.57
N ILE A 530 25.86 -6.29 16.81
CA ILE A 530 24.47 -6.23 17.23
C ILE A 530 23.92 -7.64 17.30
N GLN A 531 23.15 -7.96 18.32
CA GLN A 531 22.37 -9.19 18.38
C GLN A 531 20.96 -8.89 17.89
N ALA A 532 20.54 -9.58 16.83
CA ALA A 532 19.22 -9.39 16.25
C ALA A 532 18.14 -9.85 17.24
N THR A 533 17.18 -8.98 17.54
CA THR A 533 16.03 -9.30 18.40
C THR A 533 14.76 -9.44 17.58
N LYS A 534 14.49 -8.45 16.71
CA LYS A 534 13.32 -8.44 15.82
C LYS A 534 13.80 -8.47 14.37
N VAL A 535 13.30 -9.45 13.62
CA VAL A 535 13.67 -9.71 12.22
C VAL A 535 12.42 -9.93 11.39
N GLY A 536 12.52 -9.82 10.07
CA GLY A 536 11.39 -10.06 9.17
C GLY A 536 10.22 -9.12 9.49
N SER A 537 9.01 -9.67 9.58
CA SER A 537 7.76 -8.93 9.84
C SER A 537 7.77 -8.10 11.13
N ASP A 538 8.56 -8.52 12.12
CA ASP A 538 8.55 -7.92 13.45
C ASP A 538 9.48 -6.71 13.56
N ALA A 539 10.32 -6.48 12.56
CA ALA A 539 11.20 -5.32 12.51
C ALA A 539 10.41 -4.02 12.33
N VAL A 540 10.85 -2.94 12.98
CA VAL A 540 10.19 -1.61 12.96
C VAL A 540 9.98 -1.11 11.53
N LEU A 541 10.97 -1.28 10.65
CA LEU A 541 10.85 -0.87 9.25
C LEU A 541 9.75 -1.64 8.51
N ASN A 542 9.63 -2.95 8.74
CA ASN A 542 8.57 -3.76 8.12
C ASN A 542 7.20 -3.46 8.73
N GLN A 543 7.12 -3.12 10.01
CA GLN A 543 5.89 -2.61 10.61
C GLN A 543 5.46 -1.29 9.97
N ILE A 544 6.40 -0.36 9.73
CA ILE A 544 6.13 0.89 9.00
C ILE A 544 5.65 0.60 7.58
N ILE A 545 6.31 -0.33 6.87
CA ILE A 545 5.91 -0.74 5.52
C ILE A 545 4.48 -1.32 5.55
N SER A 546 4.18 -2.23 6.47
CA SER A 546 2.84 -2.80 6.62
C SER A 546 1.79 -1.73 6.92
N LEU A 547 2.08 -0.77 7.81
CA LEU A 547 1.19 0.36 8.10
C LEU A 547 0.95 1.24 6.87
N VAL A 548 2.00 1.52 6.10
CA VAL A 548 1.89 2.29 4.85
C VAL A 548 1.08 1.51 3.82
N GLU A 549 1.29 0.20 3.72
CA GLU A 549 0.54 -0.68 2.84
C GLU A 549 -0.94 -0.67 3.25
N THR A 550 -1.29 -0.99 4.49
CA THR A 550 -2.67 -0.95 5.01
C THR A 550 -3.31 0.43 4.81
N ALA A 551 -2.57 1.52 4.96
CA ALA A 551 -3.06 2.87 4.68
C ALA A 551 -3.37 3.07 3.18
N GLN A 552 -2.55 2.51 2.27
CA GLN A 552 -2.79 2.55 0.83
C GLN A 552 -3.93 1.63 0.36
N MET A 553 -4.27 0.61 1.15
CA MET A 553 -5.44 -0.25 0.90
C MET A 553 -6.76 0.50 1.11
N SER A 554 -6.74 1.68 1.72
CA SER A 554 -7.96 2.47 2.00
C SER A 554 -8.46 3.22 0.76
N LYS A 555 -9.74 2.99 0.40
CA LYS A 555 -10.40 3.62 -0.75
C LYS A 555 -10.66 5.10 -0.50
N ALA A 556 -10.35 5.94 -1.50
CA ALA A 556 -10.65 7.37 -1.47
C ALA A 556 -12.17 7.62 -1.47
N PRO A 557 -12.66 8.66 -0.75
CA PRO A 557 -14.09 8.95 -0.66
C PRO A 557 -14.75 9.22 -2.02
N ILE A 558 -14.08 9.91 -2.96
CA ILE A 558 -14.66 10.17 -4.29
C ILE A 558 -14.77 8.89 -5.15
N GLN A 559 -13.91 7.89 -4.91
CA GLN A 559 -14.01 6.59 -5.57
C GLN A 559 -15.24 5.83 -5.08
N LYS A 560 -15.53 5.86 -3.77
CA LYS A 560 -16.77 5.29 -3.21
C LYS A 560 -18.02 5.97 -3.79
N PHE A 561 -17.96 7.30 -3.99
CA PHE A 561 -19.03 8.03 -4.64
C PHE A 561 -19.19 7.64 -6.12
N ALA A 562 -18.09 7.51 -6.88
CA ALA A 562 -18.15 7.06 -8.28
C ALA A 562 -18.73 5.64 -8.41
N ASP A 563 -18.36 4.73 -7.51
CA ASP A 563 -18.91 3.37 -7.46
C ASP A 563 -20.41 3.36 -7.10
N PHE A 564 -20.84 4.23 -6.18
CA PHE A 564 -22.26 4.43 -5.85
C PHE A 564 -23.06 4.98 -7.03
N VAL A 565 -22.51 5.95 -7.76
CA VAL A 565 -23.14 6.49 -8.97
C VAL A 565 -23.26 5.37 -10.02
N ALA A 566 -22.20 4.58 -10.23
CA ALA A 566 -22.22 3.49 -11.20
C ALA A 566 -23.26 2.40 -10.86
N SER A 567 -23.42 2.05 -9.59
CA SER A 567 -24.38 1.02 -9.15
C SER A 567 -25.84 1.43 -9.35
N ILE A 568 -26.15 2.73 -9.31
CA ILE A 568 -27.49 3.26 -9.62
C ILE A 568 -27.65 3.50 -11.13
N PHE A 569 -26.59 3.99 -11.77
CA PHE A 569 -26.61 4.40 -13.17
C PHE A 569 -26.84 3.21 -14.12
N VAL A 570 -26.17 2.08 -13.90
CA VAL A 570 -26.30 0.90 -14.80
C VAL A 570 -27.72 0.34 -14.84
N PRO A 571 -28.40 0.03 -13.72
CA PRO A 571 -29.80 -0.40 -13.73
C PRO A 571 -30.74 0.63 -14.37
N THR A 572 -30.51 1.92 -14.10
CA THR A 572 -31.32 3.02 -14.66
C THR A 572 -31.22 3.07 -16.18
N VAL A 573 -30.00 2.94 -16.74
CA VAL A 573 -29.77 2.91 -18.19
C VAL A 573 -30.43 1.69 -18.82
N VAL A 574 -30.30 0.51 -18.21
CA VAL A 574 -30.96 -0.71 -18.72
C VAL A 574 -32.48 -0.55 -18.70
N ALA A 575 -33.05 0.01 -17.62
CA ALA A 575 -34.48 0.29 -17.53
C ALA A 575 -34.92 1.30 -18.61
N MET A 576 -34.16 2.37 -18.84
CA MET A 576 -34.44 3.34 -19.91
C MET A 576 -34.31 2.71 -21.30
N ALA A 577 -33.35 1.83 -21.53
CA ALA A 577 -33.19 1.12 -22.80
C ALA A 577 -34.37 0.18 -23.07
N LEU A 578 -34.86 -0.53 -22.05
CA LEU A 578 -36.07 -1.34 -22.14
C LEU A 578 -37.31 -0.47 -22.39
N CYS A 579 -37.46 0.64 -21.67
CA CYS A 579 -38.56 1.58 -21.90
C CYS A 579 -38.53 2.15 -23.32
N THR A 580 -37.34 2.43 -23.86
CA THR A 580 -37.15 2.87 -25.25
C THR A 580 -37.58 1.77 -26.22
N LEU A 581 -37.14 0.52 -25.99
CA LEU A 581 -37.53 -0.62 -26.81
C LEU A 581 -39.06 -0.78 -26.84
N PHE A 582 -39.70 -0.84 -25.68
CA PHE A 582 -41.16 -1.01 -25.59
C PHE A 582 -41.92 0.20 -26.13
N GLY A 583 -41.49 1.42 -25.80
CA GLY A 583 -42.16 2.65 -26.24
C GLY A 583 -42.16 2.81 -27.75
N TRP A 584 -41.01 2.62 -28.40
CA TRP A 584 -40.91 2.69 -29.86
C TRP A 584 -41.60 1.52 -30.55
N TYR A 585 -41.55 0.31 -29.97
CA TYR A 585 -42.27 -0.84 -30.51
C TYR A 585 -43.79 -0.63 -30.49
N VAL A 586 -44.34 -0.19 -29.36
CA VAL A 586 -45.77 0.11 -29.20
C VAL A 586 -46.19 1.29 -30.07
N GLY A 587 -45.38 2.35 -30.14
CA GLY A 587 -45.60 3.48 -31.05
C GLY A 587 -45.60 3.07 -32.53
N GLY A 588 -44.81 2.07 -32.90
CA GLY A 588 -44.78 1.50 -34.25
C GLY A 588 -46.06 0.74 -34.59
N ILE A 589 -46.56 -0.08 -33.66
CA ILE A 589 -47.83 -0.81 -33.81
C ILE A 589 -49.03 0.16 -33.90
N LEU A 590 -49.01 1.23 -33.09
CA LEU A 590 -50.06 2.26 -33.07
C LEU A 590 -50.00 3.24 -34.25
N GLY A 591 -48.98 3.15 -35.11
CA GLY A 591 -48.81 4.05 -36.25
C GLY A 591 -48.45 5.50 -35.87
N ALA A 592 -47.84 5.71 -34.70
CA ALA A 592 -47.52 7.04 -34.17
C ALA A 592 -46.43 7.80 -34.95
N TYR A 593 -45.64 7.11 -35.78
CA TYR A 593 -44.60 7.72 -36.60
C TYR A 593 -44.65 7.27 -38.08
N PRO A 594 -44.19 8.12 -39.02
CA PRO A 594 -44.33 7.85 -40.45
C PRO A 594 -43.49 6.64 -40.88
N ALA A 595 -44.03 5.81 -41.78
CA ALA A 595 -43.30 4.68 -42.39
C ALA A 595 -42.02 5.11 -43.14
N LYS A 596 -41.84 6.40 -43.44
CA LYS A 596 -40.61 6.96 -44.02
C LYS A 596 -39.40 6.91 -43.07
N TRP A 597 -39.63 6.79 -41.77
CA TRP A 597 -38.55 6.68 -40.77
C TRP A 597 -38.07 5.25 -40.58
N LEU A 598 -38.84 4.26 -41.04
CA LEU A 598 -38.35 2.90 -41.12
C LEU A 598 -37.23 2.85 -42.16
N PRO A 599 -36.10 2.21 -41.85
CA PRO A 599 -35.17 1.78 -42.89
C PRO A 599 -35.94 0.96 -43.94
N GLU A 600 -35.52 0.99 -45.20
CA GLU A 600 -36.15 0.22 -46.27
C GLU A 600 -36.33 -1.25 -45.80
N ASN A 601 -37.59 -1.65 -45.55
CA ASN A 601 -38.04 -2.95 -45.05
C ASN A 601 -37.65 -3.36 -43.61
N GLY A 602 -37.34 -2.42 -42.71
CA GLY A 602 -37.13 -2.71 -41.28
C GLY A 602 -38.42 -3.02 -40.52
N ASN A 603 -38.45 -4.09 -39.71
CA ASN A 603 -39.56 -4.34 -38.78
C ASN A 603 -39.59 -3.27 -37.66
N TYR A 604 -40.77 -2.94 -37.13
CA TYR A 604 -40.92 -2.04 -35.98
C TYR A 604 -40.04 -2.46 -34.79
N PHE A 605 -39.89 -3.77 -34.59
CA PHE A 605 -39.01 -4.35 -33.58
C PHE A 605 -37.54 -3.99 -33.81
N VAL A 606 -37.03 -4.14 -35.03
CA VAL A 606 -35.63 -3.83 -35.39
C VAL A 606 -35.34 -2.34 -35.17
N PHE A 607 -36.28 -1.48 -35.56
CA PHE A 607 -36.15 -0.04 -35.36
C PHE A 607 -36.08 0.32 -33.87
N SER A 608 -36.97 -0.24 -33.05
CA SER A 608 -36.97 -0.02 -31.59
C SER A 608 -35.73 -0.58 -30.89
N LEU A 609 -35.24 -1.74 -31.33
CA LEU A 609 -34.03 -2.38 -30.81
C LEU A 609 -32.78 -1.56 -31.12
N MET A 610 -32.69 -0.94 -32.30
CA MET A 610 -31.59 -0.05 -32.67
C MET A 610 -31.48 1.14 -31.70
N PHE A 611 -32.60 1.79 -31.36
CA PHE A 611 -32.59 2.88 -30.37
C PHE A 611 -32.24 2.38 -28.97
N ALA A 612 -32.73 1.21 -28.56
CA ALA A 612 -32.38 0.63 -27.27
C ALA A 612 -30.87 0.32 -27.18
N ILE A 613 -30.27 -0.26 -28.23
CA ILE A 613 -28.83 -0.50 -28.32
C ILE A 613 -28.07 0.83 -28.28
N ALA A 614 -28.52 1.84 -29.03
CA ALA A 614 -27.89 3.16 -29.02
C ALA A 614 -27.89 3.80 -27.62
N VAL A 615 -28.99 3.69 -26.86
CA VAL A 615 -29.06 4.16 -25.47
C VAL A 615 -28.03 3.44 -24.60
N VAL A 616 -27.96 2.11 -24.65
CA VAL A 616 -26.98 1.32 -23.86
C VAL A 616 -25.54 1.70 -24.21
N VAL A 617 -25.25 1.83 -25.51
CA VAL A 617 -23.89 2.09 -26.02
C VAL A 617 -23.43 3.50 -25.67
N ILE A 618 -24.26 4.52 -25.92
CA ILE A 618 -23.92 5.92 -25.66
C ILE A 618 -23.79 6.17 -24.16
N ALA A 619 -24.57 5.45 -23.35
CA ALA A 619 -24.53 5.59 -21.90
C ALA A 619 -23.27 5.00 -21.26
N CYS A 620 -22.34 4.33 -21.97
CA CYS A 620 -21.15 3.77 -21.30
C CYS A 620 -20.38 4.86 -20.53
N PRO A 621 -20.30 4.80 -19.19
CA PRO A 621 -19.58 5.78 -18.39
C PRO A 621 -18.07 5.43 -18.35
N CYS A 622 -17.53 4.98 -19.48
CA CYS A 622 -16.19 4.45 -19.66
C CYS A 622 -15.12 5.44 -19.13
N ALA A 623 -15.34 6.76 -19.26
CA ALA A 623 -14.45 7.80 -18.73
C ALA A 623 -14.62 8.06 -17.23
N LEU A 624 -15.83 7.88 -16.68
CA LEU A 624 -16.15 8.20 -15.28
C LEU A 624 -15.40 7.28 -14.31
N GLY A 625 -15.35 5.98 -14.62
CA GLY A 625 -14.67 5.00 -13.78
C GLY A 625 -13.14 5.09 -13.81
N LEU A 626 -12.57 5.78 -14.80
CA LEU A 626 -11.12 5.94 -14.96
C LEU A 626 -10.62 7.31 -14.52
N ALA A 627 -11.46 8.35 -14.57
CA ALA A 627 -11.06 9.72 -14.25
C ALA A 627 -10.47 9.83 -12.84
N THR A 628 -11.18 9.28 -11.84
CA THR A 628 -10.78 9.38 -10.43
C THR A 628 -9.47 8.65 -10.11
N PRO A 629 -9.31 7.34 -10.40
CA PRO A 629 -8.05 6.65 -10.11
C PRO A 629 -6.87 7.25 -10.88
N THR A 630 -7.09 7.65 -12.15
CA THR A 630 -6.04 8.26 -12.96
C THR A 630 -5.57 9.58 -12.38
N ALA A 631 -6.51 10.45 -11.99
CA ALA A 631 -6.18 11.75 -11.40
C ALA A 631 -5.40 11.60 -10.10
N VAL A 632 -5.86 10.73 -9.19
CA VAL A 632 -5.18 10.47 -7.91
C VAL A 632 -3.75 9.98 -8.14
N MET A 633 -3.59 8.98 -9.00
CA MET A 633 -2.30 8.31 -9.11
C MET A 633 -1.29 9.06 -10.01
N VAL A 634 -1.75 9.90 -10.95
CA VAL A 634 -0.90 10.94 -11.58
C VAL A 634 -0.52 12.02 -10.58
N ALA A 635 -1.45 12.50 -9.75
CA ALA A 635 -1.16 13.54 -8.77
C ALA A 635 -0.14 13.07 -7.72
N THR A 636 -0.24 11.84 -7.22
CA THR A 636 0.77 11.24 -6.33
C THR A 636 2.11 11.07 -7.03
N GLY A 637 2.14 10.68 -8.31
CA GLY A 637 3.37 10.53 -9.08
C GLY A 637 4.08 11.88 -9.33
N VAL A 638 3.33 12.91 -9.72
CA VAL A 638 3.85 14.27 -9.87
C VAL A 638 4.29 14.85 -8.52
N GLY A 639 3.51 14.62 -7.46
CA GLY A 639 3.89 14.97 -6.10
C GLY A 639 5.25 14.37 -5.73
N ALA A 640 5.43 13.07 -5.96
CA ALA A 640 6.67 12.38 -5.66
C ALA A 640 7.86 12.93 -6.46
N SER A 641 7.66 13.31 -7.74
CA SER A 641 8.72 13.95 -8.54
C SER A 641 9.15 15.31 -8.01
N ASN A 642 8.27 15.98 -7.25
CA ASN A 642 8.55 17.24 -6.56
C ASN A 642 8.89 17.05 -5.06
N GLY A 643 9.17 15.82 -4.62
CA GLY A 643 9.53 15.52 -3.24
C GLY A 643 8.35 15.48 -2.25
N VAL A 644 7.11 15.46 -2.74
CA VAL A 644 5.90 15.37 -1.91
C VAL A 644 5.33 13.95 -1.99
N LEU A 645 5.47 13.19 -0.91
CA LEU A 645 4.92 11.83 -0.81
C LEU A 645 3.49 11.87 -0.25
N ILE A 646 2.52 11.51 -1.09
CA ILE A 646 1.09 11.55 -0.76
C ILE A 646 0.61 10.12 -0.47
N LYS A 647 0.15 9.88 0.76
CA LYS A 647 -0.32 8.57 1.22
C LYS A 647 -1.78 8.32 0.79
N GLY A 648 -1.96 7.86 -0.45
CA GLY A 648 -3.27 7.48 -1.01
C GLY A 648 -4.13 8.67 -1.48
N GLY A 649 -5.28 8.35 -2.10
CA GLY A 649 -6.18 9.37 -2.66
C GLY A 649 -6.97 10.16 -1.61
N ASP A 650 -7.25 9.55 -0.47
CA ASP A 650 -7.98 10.20 0.62
C ASP A 650 -7.17 11.35 1.25
N ALA A 651 -5.85 11.21 1.38
CA ALA A 651 -4.98 12.30 1.82
C ALA A 651 -4.97 13.48 0.82
N LEU A 652 -4.99 13.19 -0.48
CA LEU A 652 -5.03 14.20 -1.54
C LEU A 652 -6.35 14.99 -1.50
N GLU A 653 -7.48 14.31 -1.31
CA GLU A 653 -8.79 14.95 -1.18
C GLU A 653 -8.92 15.76 0.12
N ARG A 654 -8.45 15.20 1.24
CA ARG A 654 -8.46 15.93 2.52
C ARG A 654 -7.59 17.16 2.48
N ALA A 655 -6.44 17.11 1.79
CA ALA A 655 -5.55 18.26 1.65
C ALA A 655 -6.27 19.49 1.08
N GLN A 656 -7.23 19.29 0.16
CA GLN A 656 -8.06 20.37 -0.39
C GLN A 656 -9.03 20.98 0.65
N LYS A 657 -9.38 20.23 1.70
CA LYS A 657 -10.26 20.69 2.79
C LYS A 657 -9.48 21.29 3.97
N VAL A 658 -8.15 21.19 3.99
CA VAL A 658 -7.32 21.74 5.06
C VAL A 658 -7.37 23.26 5.01
N LYS A 659 -7.75 23.89 6.14
CA LYS A 659 -7.79 25.36 6.30
C LYS A 659 -6.64 25.90 7.15
N TYR A 660 -6.11 25.05 8.03
CA TYR A 660 -5.06 25.42 8.99
C TYR A 660 -3.93 24.41 8.87
N VAL A 661 -2.70 24.90 8.75
CA VAL A 661 -1.49 24.09 8.73
C VAL A 661 -0.70 24.44 9.98
N ILE A 662 -0.53 23.46 10.87
CA ILE A 662 0.28 23.60 12.08
C ILE A 662 1.61 22.94 11.77
N PHE A 663 2.69 23.72 11.84
CA PHE A 663 4.03 23.22 11.59
C PHE A 663 4.71 22.86 12.91
N ASP A 664 5.34 21.69 12.96
CA ASP A 664 6.35 21.44 13.98
C ASP A 664 7.56 22.37 13.74
N LYS A 665 8.25 22.76 14.80
CA LYS A 665 9.40 23.67 14.68
C LYS A 665 10.63 22.93 14.21
N THR A 666 11.02 21.89 14.95
CA THR A 666 12.33 21.25 14.79
C THR A 666 12.28 20.29 13.60
N GLY A 667 13.18 20.44 12.63
CA GLY A 667 13.26 19.56 11.46
C GLY A 667 12.21 19.81 10.37
N THR A 668 11.15 20.58 10.65
CA THR A 668 10.16 21.02 9.65
C THR A 668 10.39 22.48 9.23
N LEU A 669 10.41 23.42 10.18
CA LEU A 669 10.73 24.83 9.90
C LEU A 669 12.24 25.11 9.96
N THR A 670 12.98 24.32 10.76
CA THR A 670 14.42 24.48 10.94
C THR A 670 15.21 23.47 10.12
N GLN A 671 16.47 23.80 9.79
CA GLN A 671 17.36 22.92 9.00
C GLN A 671 17.83 21.67 9.76
N GLY A 672 17.41 21.46 11.01
CA GLY A 672 17.85 20.33 11.84
C GLY A 672 19.33 20.35 12.23
N LYS A 673 20.08 21.39 11.85
CA LYS A 673 21.50 21.58 12.17
C LYS A 673 21.68 22.80 13.06
N ALA A 674 22.35 22.61 14.20
CA ALA A 674 22.77 23.73 15.02
C ALA A 674 23.85 24.53 14.28
N THR A 675 23.74 25.85 14.28
CA THR A 675 24.76 26.76 13.72
C THR A 675 25.00 27.90 14.69
N VAL A 676 26.26 28.25 14.89
CA VAL A 676 26.61 29.39 15.76
C VAL A 676 26.31 30.68 14.99
N THR A 677 25.34 31.45 15.47
CA THR A 677 24.91 32.72 14.83
C THR A 677 25.66 33.93 15.38
N THR A 678 25.99 33.93 16.68
CA THR A 678 26.61 35.08 17.35
C THR A 678 27.58 34.59 18.43
N ALA A 679 28.79 35.17 18.43
CA ALA A 679 29.76 34.99 19.50
C ALA A 679 30.05 36.35 20.12
N LYS A 680 29.76 36.52 21.41
CA LYS A 680 30.07 37.72 22.21
C LYS A 680 31.08 37.35 23.29
N VAL A 681 32.13 38.14 23.42
CA VAL A 681 33.16 37.98 24.45
C VAL A 681 32.96 39.12 25.46
N PHE A 682 32.83 38.79 26.74
CA PHE A 682 32.57 39.76 27.82
C PHE A 682 33.84 40.19 28.58
N THR A 683 34.98 39.56 28.29
CA THR A 683 36.29 39.86 28.88
C THR A 683 37.21 40.55 27.86
N GLU A 684 38.32 41.13 28.31
CA GLU A 684 39.36 41.74 27.43
C GLU A 684 40.17 40.69 26.62
N ILE A 685 39.74 39.42 26.58
CA ILE A 685 40.42 38.37 25.82
C ILE A 685 40.23 38.62 24.33
N SER A 686 41.31 38.48 23.56
CA SER A 686 41.26 38.60 22.10
C SER A 686 40.25 37.58 21.54
N ARG A 687 39.39 38.02 20.61
CA ARG A 687 38.37 37.14 20.00
C ARG A 687 38.99 35.89 19.37
N GLY A 688 40.21 35.99 18.82
CA GLY A 688 40.92 34.86 18.24
C GLY A 688 41.34 33.80 19.26
N ASP A 689 41.82 34.22 20.44
CA ASP A 689 42.29 33.30 21.47
C ASP A 689 41.12 32.64 22.21
N PHE A 690 40.04 33.39 22.46
CA PHE A 690 38.78 32.82 22.95
C PHE A 690 38.25 31.72 22.03
N LEU A 691 38.20 31.99 20.72
CA LEU A 691 37.73 31.04 19.72
C LEU A 691 38.63 29.79 19.62
N LYS A 692 39.96 29.92 19.79
CA LYS A 692 40.88 28.77 19.85
C LYS A 692 40.64 27.91 21.09
N LEU A 693 40.46 28.51 22.26
CA LEU A 693 40.20 27.77 23.51
C LEU A 693 38.90 26.97 23.43
N VAL A 694 37.84 27.60 22.91
CA VAL A 694 36.55 26.93 22.67
C VAL A 694 36.70 25.82 21.63
N ALA A 695 37.44 26.04 20.54
CA ALA A 695 37.71 25.00 19.56
C ALA A 695 38.47 23.82 20.17
N SER A 696 39.46 24.07 21.03
CA SER A 696 40.22 23.01 21.69
C SER A 696 39.39 22.22 22.72
N ALA A 697 38.48 22.89 23.43
CA ALA A 697 37.58 22.23 24.36
C ALA A 697 36.54 21.36 23.64
N GLU A 698 35.96 21.87 22.56
CA GLU A 698 34.91 21.18 21.79
C GLU A 698 35.46 20.29 20.67
N ALA A 699 36.78 20.27 20.42
CA ALA A 699 37.39 19.46 19.36
C ALA A 699 37.14 17.95 19.53
N SER A 700 36.95 17.49 20.76
CA SER A 700 36.64 16.09 21.10
C SER A 700 35.14 15.88 21.38
N SER A 701 34.33 16.93 21.29
CA SER A 701 32.90 16.90 21.58
C SER A 701 32.12 16.51 20.34
N GLU A 702 31.44 15.36 20.42
CA GLU A 702 30.59 14.84 19.35
C GLU A 702 29.16 15.38 19.43
N HIS A 703 28.86 16.18 20.47
CA HIS A 703 27.56 16.83 20.65
C HIS A 703 27.28 17.77 19.46
N PRO A 704 26.04 17.84 18.92
CA PRO A 704 25.71 18.68 17.77
C PRO A 704 26.07 20.16 17.96
N LEU A 705 25.99 20.66 19.20
CA LEU A 705 26.44 22.01 19.54
C LEU A 705 27.97 22.14 19.46
N GLY A 706 28.72 21.16 19.98
CA GLY A 706 30.18 21.11 19.88
C GLY A 706 30.65 21.08 18.42
N LYS A 707 30.04 20.21 17.59
CA LYS A 707 30.29 20.17 16.14
C LYS A 707 29.97 21.49 15.45
N ALA A 708 28.82 22.10 15.75
CA ALA A 708 28.44 23.41 15.21
C ALA A 708 29.44 24.51 15.59
N MET A 709 29.98 24.46 16.81
CA MET A 709 31.00 25.39 17.29
C MET A 709 32.32 25.16 16.55
N VAL A 710 32.80 23.92 16.46
CA VAL A 710 34.04 23.58 15.72
C VAL A 710 33.93 23.95 14.24
N GLU A 711 32.80 23.68 13.58
CA GLU A 711 32.57 24.01 12.18
C GLU A 711 32.57 25.53 11.93
N PHE A 712 31.88 26.29 12.79
CA PHE A 712 31.91 27.76 12.76
C PHE A 712 33.35 28.31 12.91
N LEU A 713 34.13 27.70 13.80
CA LEU A 713 35.51 28.09 14.10
C LEU A 713 36.48 27.76 12.95
N CYS A 714 36.27 26.65 12.25
CA CYS A 714 37.02 26.28 11.04
C CYS A 714 36.78 27.27 9.90
N VAL A 715 35.56 27.75 9.72
CA VAL A 715 35.20 28.74 8.68
C VAL A 715 35.69 30.16 9.04
N ALA A 716 35.69 30.50 10.33
CA ALA A 716 36.12 31.82 10.82
C ALA A 716 37.65 32.03 10.84
N ARG A 717 38.46 31.03 10.47
CA ARG A 717 39.91 31.19 10.33
C ARG A 717 40.22 32.20 9.20
N PRO A 718 40.92 33.30 9.47
CA PRO A 718 41.48 34.09 8.37
C PRO A 718 42.44 33.19 7.59
N ARG A 719 42.25 33.09 6.27
CA ARG A 719 43.24 32.50 5.36
C ARG A 719 44.52 33.33 5.45
N HIS A 720 45.41 33.00 6.38
CA HIS A 720 46.81 33.37 6.23
C HIS A 720 47.39 32.53 5.09
N PRO A 721 48.03 33.13 4.08
CA PRO A 721 48.76 32.36 3.09
C PRO A 721 49.92 31.69 3.81
N VAL A 722 49.83 30.37 3.96
CA VAL A 722 50.96 29.56 4.43
C VAL A 722 51.91 29.47 3.25
N HIS A 723 52.96 30.29 3.26
CA HIS A 723 54.19 29.99 2.54
C HIS A 723 54.82 28.77 3.22
N TYR A 724 54.78 27.63 2.55
CA TYR A 724 55.80 26.58 2.66
C TYR A 724 56.70 26.66 1.43
#